data_AF-A0A564YQT2-F1
#
_entry.id   AF-A0A564YQT2-F1
#
_cell.length_a   1.000
_cell.length_b   1.000
_cell.length_c   1.000
_cell.angle_alpha   90.00
_cell.angle_beta   90.00
_cell.angle_gamma   90.00
#
_symmetry.space_group_name_H-M   'P 1'
#
loop_
_entity.id
_entity.type
_entity.pdbx_description
1 polymer ?
#
loop_
_entity_poly.entity_id
_entity_poly.type
_entity_poly.pdbx_seq_one_letter_code
_entity_poly.pdbx_strand_id
1 'polypeptide(L)'
;MDLAQILLAASSPRLDLVQSANVQLEVLSNSDPLFLSKLTSAVLVQNASLTPSALLFGTIHLKNIVTKWAQFDRSQQEYVISAILHHLQQNPSPNRFISEITSIIFRQEWGREWPEEIWMSVIQSEAWTPLRHCVERSARLRLPLRRKVLGAQVTNVLPHLISRWITSNNSELLHTIYTCIAVIDSSAVTQMMSSHSAVFGELITNALTRFTSLECDDHKRLAKLLHAVFCLLPRDLRTPCVVSLLSSMTTALENYSADRKTALWCLTTVFNITSASFRDDKWISSYPSFPYVSQQARELVYDWFLSSSRKSPQHSNAVNLLLALMRTWMPLCESEMEALYSDPEACYSSGGVCCNDTTTGGSINMVFFAEAFWNTKSSSSATANSDFIPVHPETMPTLRHLAESIFQLLAKHLNSHLVMVLPSAIEELITSGGKALKEVGMRSIQFLLEIEPAQWCSPADTMLSITSNESNMEPLIQGRKMALLVRRALIFTSSSDEIKRNCYIALTELSSCLSLSFENKKHQIALQLAAACSLAWLLENPSFPPDVLSNSLDPTLSSILASLANLAKNVEEDETKLLILRHLQCVFENGNIESNFGSFIQTIHDIWQTAQGSLQLRSGLIVLVTAVMQALNSDSASPEVTSAAEQLTQVAVTSFLIPDLTRFIKLGDKDDADLLADPCLLLWRALVTGRGARWSPILEQLMTLLDNIHGAADNENLYSRIQTVDQMEIFFDIADACLRLNSSPEFLTLWTEPFWSPALRSLVATDKMEAPFSLINTFGLPLDNSHCFRREELKLLATWCSRMIRQNVDFPPSVCGLLILNSRICLLADPAEIVGTKLFCDQMRLLCLAQLAASPDRWNFLMGLLTCVEGNLSSDQTFSQVCLGLSKGDISISAGNQHSLLALLERLIARMDSLSNRLHRRCFALAAVFCLKSLTPSEHLFKEVSESVISLCVQVLFETDENPMNFNEADSWVAPSTLADPVQLRASLISLLGNLVDKLSANVDPVVWSQFVQKIS
;
A
#
# COMPACT_ATOMS: atom_id res chain seq x y z
N MET A 1 24.11 -55.43 5.38
CA MET A 1 24.48 -54.62 4.21
C MET A 1 25.45 -53.55 4.69
N ASP A 2 26.58 -53.34 4.02
CA ASP A 2 27.64 -52.45 4.50
C ASP A 2 27.34 -51.00 4.10
N LEU A 3 27.03 -50.16 5.10
CA LEU A 3 26.71 -48.74 4.88
C LEU A 3 27.85 -47.99 4.19
N ALA A 4 29.10 -48.39 4.39
CA ALA A 4 30.25 -47.77 3.73
C ALA A 4 30.22 -47.99 2.21
N GLN A 5 29.84 -49.20 1.76
CA GLN A 5 29.70 -49.51 0.34
C GLN A 5 28.56 -48.73 -0.32
N ILE A 6 27.45 -48.50 0.41
CA ILE A 6 26.32 -47.71 -0.07
C ILE A 6 26.72 -46.24 -0.23
N LEU A 7 27.45 -45.66 0.73
CA LEU A 7 27.94 -44.28 0.64
C LEU A 7 28.99 -44.09 -0.48
N LEU A 8 29.83 -45.09 -0.71
CA LEU A 8 30.76 -45.11 -1.85
C LEU A 8 30.02 -45.18 -3.19
N ALA A 9 28.95 -45.98 -3.28
CA ALA A 9 28.10 -46.04 -4.47
C ALA A 9 27.33 -44.72 -4.69
N ALA A 10 26.86 -44.08 -3.62
CA ALA A 10 26.12 -42.81 -3.68
C ALA A 10 26.98 -41.60 -4.08
N SER A 11 28.30 -41.71 -3.96
CA SER A 11 29.27 -40.69 -4.40
C SER A 11 29.98 -41.05 -5.71
N SER A 12 29.49 -42.08 -6.41
CA SER A 12 30.04 -42.53 -7.68
C SER A 12 29.69 -41.57 -8.83
N PRO A 13 30.56 -41.40 -9.84
CA PRO A 13 30.22 -40.68 -11.08
C PRO A 13 29.16 -41.41 -11.94
N ARG A 14 28.79 -42.65 -11.57
CA ARG A 14 27.81 -43.48 -12.27
C ARG A 14 26.39 -43.27 -11.74
N LEU A 15 25.51 -42.70 -12.57
CA LEU A 15 24.12 -42.36 -12.19
C LEU A 15 23.30 -43.57 -11.72
N ASP A 16 23.52 -44.75 -12.31
CA ASP A 16 22.84 -46.00 -11.93
C ASP A 16 23.16 -46.44 -10.49
N LEU A 17 24.43 -46.29 -10.08
CA LEU A 17 24.87 -46.61 -8.72
C LEU A 17 24.34 -45.60 -7.70
N VAL A 18 24.29 -44.31 -8.06
CA VAL A 18 23.75 -43.24 -7.20
C VAL A 18 22.25 -43.44 -6.95
N GLN A 19 21.47 -43.72 -7.99
CA GLN A 19 20.02 -43.96 -7.86
C GLN A 19 19.74 -45.20 -7.00
N SER A 20 20.46 -46.30 -7.24
CA SER A 20 20.33 -47.52 -6.43
C SER A 20 20.72 -47.27 -4.96
N ALA A 21 21.80 -46.53 -4.70
CA ALA A 21 22.25 -46.24 -3.35
C ALA A 21 21.28 -45.31 -2.59
N ASN A 22 20.66 -44.34 -3.27
CA ASN A 22 19.65 -43.46 -2.66
C ASN A 22 18.40 -44.23 -2.22
N VAL A 23 17.89 -45.13 -3.07
CA VAL A 23 16.76 -46.00 -2.72
C VAL A 23 17.11 -46.88 -1.52
N GLN A 24 18.32 -47.44 -1.49
CA GLN A 24 18.79 -48.25 -0.36
C GLN A 24 18.92 -47.43 0.94
N LEU A 25 19.44 -46.20 0.87
CA LEU A 25 19.53 -45.30 2.03
C LEU A 25 18.15 -44.91 2.56
N GLU A 26 17.18 -44.65 1.68
CA GLU A 26 15.81 -44.34 2.07
C GLU A 26 15.13 -45.54 2.75
N VAL A 27 15.27 -46.74 2.18
CA VAL A 27 14.75 -47.98 2.77
C VAL A 27 15.37 -48.22 4.15
N LEU A 28 16.70 -48.10 4.27
CA LEU A 28 17.39 -48.29 5.56
C LEU A 28 16.95 -47.25 6.60
N SER A 29 16.72 -46.00 6.18
CA SER A 29 16.26 -44.94 7.08
C SER A 29 14.88 -45.19 7.70
N ASN A 30 14.04 -45.96 7.02
CA ASN A 30 12.68 -46.29 7.47
C ASN A 30 12.57 -47.68 8.14
N SER A 31 13.54 -48.58 7.91
CA SER A 31 13.44 -50.00 8.31
C SER A 31 14.46 -50.44 9.36
N ASP A 32 15.64 -49.82 9.45
CA ASP A 32 16.68 -50.19 10.41
C ASP A 32 16.66 -49.24 11.62
N PRO A 33 16.22 -49.72 12.81
CA PRO A 33 16.14 -48.88 13.99
C PRO A 33 17.51 -48.41 14.47
N LEU A 34 18.63 -49.01 14.03
CA LEU A 34 20.01 -48.60 14.38
C LEU A 34 20.69 -47.74 13.29
N PHE A 35 19.95 -47.38 12.23
CA PHE A 35 20.52 -46.68 11.08
C PHE A 35 21.21 -45.37 11.44
N LEU A 36 20.60 -44.57 12.32
CA LEU A 36 21.18 -43.29 12.76
C LEU A 36 22.55 -43.49 13.41
N SER A 37 22.67 -44.40 14.38
CA SER A 37 23.94 -44.71 15.05
C SER A 37 25.00 -45.25 14.08
N LYS A 38 24.61 -46.10 13.13
CA LYS A 38 25.52 -46.63 12.10
C LYS A 38 26.02 -45.53 11.16
N LEU A 39 25.14 -44.62 10.73
CA LEU A 39 25.49 -43.50 9.87
C LEU A 39 26.40 -42.49 10.61
N THR A 40 26.07 -42.17 11.86
CA THR A 40 26.89 -41.31 12.70
C THR A 40 28.28 -41.92 12.93
N SER A 41 28.36 -43.21 13.23
CA SER A 41 29.64 -43.91 13.36
C SER A 41 30.46 -43.83 12.07
N ALA A 42 29.83 -44.14 10.92
CA ALA A 42 30.51 -44.14 9.64
C ALA A 42 31.05 -42.76 9.22
N VAL A 43 30.40 -41.67 9.63
CA VAL A 43 30.74 -40.31 9.21
C VAL A 43 31.63 -39.57 10.23
N LEU A 44 31.47 -39.83 11.53
CA LEU A 44 32.17 -39.09 12.59
C LEU A 44 33.36 -39.84 13.21
N VAL A 45 33.32 -41.17 13.20
CA VAL A 45 34.46 -42.02 13.61
C VAL A 45 35.25 -42.33 12.35
N GLN A 46 36.54 -41.95 12.30
CA GLN A 46 37.37 -42.06 11.11
C GLN A 46 37.31 -43.47 10.50
N ASN A 47 36.57 -43.61 9.40
CA ASN A 47 36.44 -44.86 8.67
C ASN A 47 37.34 -44.78 7.43
N ALA A 48 38.52 -45.38 7.49
CA ALA A 48 39.55 -45.31 6.45
C ALA A 48 39.09 -45.85 5.07
N SER A 49 37.91 -46.48 5.02
CA SER A 49 37.30 -47.05 3.82
C SER A 49 36.48 -46.06 2.98
N LEU A 50 36.16 -44.85 3.49
CA LEU A 50 35.32 -43.87 2.77
C LEU A 50 36.15 -42.81 2.02
N THR A 51 35.72 -42.46 0.81
CA THR A 51 36.27 -41.30 0.08
C THR A 51 35.76 -39.98 0.68
N PRO A 52 36.45 -38.84 0.47
CA PRO A 52 35.98 -37.53 0.92
C PRO A 52 34.56 -37.17 0.42
N SER A 53 34.24 -37.54 -0.82
CA SER A 53 32.91 -37.33 -1.40
C SER A 53 31.84 -38.20 -0.72
N ALA A 54 32.14 -39.47 -0.45
CA ALA A 54 31.24 -40.37 0.29
C ALA A 54 31.00 -39.88 1.72
N LEU A 55 32.05 -39.37 2.38
CA LEU A 55 31.99 -38.78 3.71
C LEU A 55 31.11 -37.52 3.74
N LEU A 56 31.30 -36.62 2.76
CA LEU A 56 30.48 -35.42 2.63
C LEU A 56 29.01 -35.75 2.39
N PHE A 57 28.75 -36.70 1.49
CA PHE A 57 27.39 -37.18 1.20
C PHE A 57 26.73 -37.79 2.45
N GLY A 58 27.43 -38.67 3.16
CA GLY A 58 26.98 -39.22 4.44
C GLY A 58 26.70 -38.14 5.49
N THR A 59 27.53 -37.08 5.54
CA THR A 59 27.31 -35.92 6.43
C THR A 59 26.05 -35.14 6.07
N ILE A 60 25.78 -34.92 4.79
CA ILE A 60 24.55 -34.26 4.31
C ILE A 60 23.32 -35.10 4.66
N HIS A 61 23.39 -36.43 4.47
CA HIS A 61 22.33 -37.34 4.88
C HIS A 61 22.09 -37.31 6.39
N LEU A 62 23.16 -37.34 7.20
CA LEU A 62 23.06 -37.22 8.65
C LEU A 62 22.38 -35.91 9.06
N LYS A 63 22.78 -34.78 8.46
CA LYS A 63 22.12 -33.48 8.66
C LYS A 63 20.62 -33.52 8.41
N ASN A 64 20.20 -34.12 7.29
CA ASN A 64 18.79 -34.18 6.92
C ASN A 64 17.99 -35.07 7.88
N ILE A 65 18.56 -36.21 8.29
CA ILE A 65 17.91 -37.17 9.20
C ILE A 65 17.75 -36.56 10.61
N VAL A 66 18.76 -35.88 11.11
CA VAL A 66 18.77 -35.24 12.44
C VAL A 66 17.69 -34.16 12.57
N THR A 67 17.11 -33.64 11.48
CA THR A 67 15.94 -32.75 11.56
C THR A 67 14.70 -33.41 12.18
N LYS A 68 14.59 -34.74 12.08
CA LYS A 68 13.53 -35.56 12.67
C LYS A 68 13.86 -36.02 14.10
N TRP A 69 14.71 -35.27 14.81
CA TRP A 69 15.31 -35.64 16.10
C TRP A 69 14.35 -36.31 17.11
N ALA A 70 13.13 -35.77 17.25
CA ALA A 70 12.13 -36.25 18.21
C ALA A 70 11.61 -37.67 17.93
N GLN A 71 11.86 -38.23 16.74
CA GLN A 71 11.39 -39.56 16.34
C GLN A 71 12.35 -40.70 16.74
N PHE A 72 13.59 -40.37 17.13
CA PHE A 72 14.59 -41.35 17.54
C PHE A 72 14.49 -41.68 19.02
N ASP A 73 14.89 -42.90 19.40
CA ASP A 73 14.96 -43.31 20.80
C ASP A 73 16.08 -42.57 21.55
N ARG A 74 16.02 -42.58 22.89
CA ARG A 74 16.97 -41.83 23.71
C ARG A 74 18.39 -42.36 23.62
N SER A 75 18.56 -43.68 23.56
CA SER A 75 19.88 -44.32 23.43
C SER A 75 20.62 -43.90 22.16
N GLN A 76 19.90 -43.76 21.05
CA GLN A 76 20.45 -43.28 19.79
C GLN A 76 20.78 -41.79 19.84
N GLN A 77 19.89 -40.98 20.42
CA GLN A 77 20.15 -39.55 20.61
C GLN A 77 21.44 -39.33 21.43
N GLU A 78 21.59 -40.04 22.55
CA GLU A 78 22.78 -39.97 23.40
C GLU A 78 24.04 -40.44 22.67
N TYR A 79 23.96 -41.56 21.93
CA TYR A 79 25.08 -42.02 21.12
C TYR A 79 25.55 -40.97 20.11
N VAL A 80 24.61 -40.32 19.41
CA VAL A 80 24.93 -39.28 18.42
C VAL A 80 25.54 -38.06 19.09
N ILE A 81 25.01 -37.62 20.23
CA ILE A 81 25.57 -36.52 21.01
C ILE A 81 27.01 -36.85 21.42
N SER A 82 27.25 -38.01 22.05
CA SER A 82 28.59 -38.43 22.47
C SER A 82 29.57 -38.54 21.29
N ALA A 83 29.14 -39.08 20.16
CA ALA A 83 29.97 -39.22 18.96
C ALA A 83 30.34 -37.84 18.37
N ILE A 84 29.41 -36.89 18.34
CA ILE A 84 29.69 -35.52 17.89
C ILE A 84 30.65 -34.82 18.85
N LEU A 85 30.41 -34.91 20.16
CA LEU A 85 31.28 -34.27 21.15
C LEU A 85 32.71 -34.82 21.09
N HIS A 86 32.86 -36.14 20.98
CA HIS A 86 34.15 -36.78 20.78
C HIS A 86 34.82 -36.36 19.46
N HIS A 87 34.05 -36.23 18.37
CA HIS A 87 34.57 -35.72 17.11
C HIS A 87 35.08 -34.28 17.23
N LEU A 88 34.34 -33.41 17.92
CA LEU A 88 34.73 -32.01 18.13
C LEU A 88 35.98 -31.88 19.00
N GLN A 89 36.18 -32.77 19.99
CA GLN A 89 37.41 -32.82 20.78
C GLN A 89 38.65 -33.13 19.92
N GLN A 90 38.49 -33.96 18.89
CA GLN A 90 39.57 -34.34 17.97
C GLN A 90 39.72 -33.35 16.80
N ASN A 91 38.63 -32.66 16.44
CA ASN A 91 38.56 -31.74 15.31
C ASN A 91 37.74 -30.49 15.67
N PRO A 92 38.38 -29.47 16.28
CA PRO A 92 37.70 -28.29 16.81
C PRO A 92 37.17 -27.34 15.72
N SER A 93 37.73 -27.38 14.51
CA SER A 93 37.26 -26.62 13.34
C SER A 93 36.65 -27.56 12.29
N PRO A 94 35.51 -28.20 12.58
CA PRO A 94 34.91 -29.15 11.66
C PRO A 94 34.30 -28.44 10.45
N ASN A 95 33.90 -29.20 9.43
CA ASN A 95 33.21 -28.64 8.28
C ASN A 95 31.86 -27.97 8.68
N ARG A 96 31.32 -27.13 7.78
CA ARG A 96 30.07 -26.40 7.98
C ARG A 96 28.87 -27.31 8.29
N PHE A 97 28.78 -28.49 7.67
CA PHE A 97 27.65 -29.40 7.87
C PHE A 97 27.63 -30.02 9.26
N ILE A 98 28.79 -30.37 9.81
CA ILE A 98 28.92 -30.85 11.20
C ILE A 98 28.51 -29.73 12.17
N SER A 99 28.95 -28.50 11.93
CA SER A 99 28.53 -27.34 12.73
C SER A 99 27.01 -27.12 12.68
N GLU A 100 26.38 -27.29 11.50
CA GLU A 100 24.93 -27.23 11.35
C GLU A 100 24.21 -28.38 12.07
N ILE A 101 24.72 -29.62 11.99
CA ILE A 101 24.20 -30.79 12.73
C ILE A 101 24.22 -30.52 14.24
N THR A 102 25.36 -30.09 14.78
CA THR A 102 25.51 -29.76 16.21
C THR A 102 24.48 -28.70 16.62
N SER A 103 24.27 -27.66 15.81
CA SER A 103 23.26 -26.62 16.09
C SER A 103 21.82 -27.11 16.07
N ILE A 104 21.49 -28.08 15.19
CA ILE A 104 20.14 -28.68 15.11
C ILE A 104 19.88 -29.48 16.38
N ILE A 105 20.82 -30.34 16.77
CA ILE A 105 20.72 -31.17 17.98
C ILE A 105 20.60 -30.29 19.21
N PHE A 106 21.48 -29.29 19.33
CA PHE A 106 21.46 -28.33 20.43
C PHE A 106 20.10 -27.64 20.59
N ARG A 107 19.50 -27.18 19.48
CA ARG A 107 18.17 -26.55 19.51
C ARG A 107 17.05 -27.52 19.95
N GLN A 108 17.14 -28.79 19.57
CA GLN A 108 16.13 -29.79 19.91
C GLN A 108 16.23 -30.24 21.38
N GLU A 109 17.45 -30.35 21.91
CA GLU A 109 17.70 -30.70 23.32
C GLU A 109 17.38 -29.55 24.28
N TRP A 110 17.39 -28.30 23.80
CA TRP A 110 17.13 -27.08 24.58
C TRP A 110 15.83 -27.06 25.42
N GLY A 111 14.87 -27.95 25.14
CA GLY A 111 13.55 -27.98 25.79
C GLY A 111 13.25 -29.18 26.69
N ARG A 112 14.18 -30.13 26.89
CA ARG A 112 13.89 -31.42 27.54
C ARG A 112 14.66 -31.60 28.86
N GLU A 113 15.99 -31.71 28.83
CA GLU A 113 16.89 -31.76 29.99
C GLU A 113 18.33 -31.57 29.47
N TRP A 114 19.08 -30.64 30.10
CA TRP A 114 20.50 -30.25 29.91
C TRP A 114 21.12 -30.01 28.50
N PRO A 115 21.13 -28.76 28.00
CA PRO A 115 22.03 -28.31 26.94
C PRO A 115 23.42 -27.86 27.42
N GLU A 116 23.67 -27.75 28.74
CA GLU A 116 24.95 -27.24 29.27
C GLU A 116 26.10 -28.22 29.02
N GLU A 117 25.88 -29.54 29.04
CA GLU A 117 26.96 -30.50 28.75
C GLU A 117 27.47 -30.37 27.31
N ILE A 118 26.56 -30.24 26.33
CA ILE A 118 26.92 -29.99 24.93
C ILE A 118 27.61 -28.64 24.81
N TRP A 119 27.04 -27.60 25.42
CA TRP A 119 27.59 -26.24 25.41
C TRP A 119 29.00 -26.16 25.98
N MET A 120 29.21 -26.70 27.19
CA MET A 120 30.49 -26.70 27.89
C MET A 120 31.50 -27.59 27.19
N SER A 121 31.10 -28.75 26.67
CA SER A 121 32.00 -29.62 25.90
C SER A 121 32.50 -28.95 24.61
N VAL A 122 31.63 -28.22 23.91
CA VAL A 122 32.00 -27.43 22.72
C VAL A 122 33.00 -26.33 23.09
N ILE A 123 32.80 -25.63 24.21
CA ILE A 123 33.72 -24.59 24.70
C ILE A 123 35.07 -25.18 25.15
N GLN A 124 35.04 -26.31 25.86
CA GLN A 124 36.24 -27.02 26.31
C GLN A 124 37.05 -27.54 25.12
N SER A 125 36.37 -27.98 24.07
CA SER A 125 37.00 -28.42 22.82
C SER A 125 37.44 -27.26 21.93
N GLU A 126 37.22 -26.01 22.32
CA GLU A 126 37.53 -24.82 21.51
C GLU A 126 36.85 -24.80 20.12
N ALA A 127 35.69 -25.46 20.01
CA ALA A 127 34.97 -25.60 18.76
C ALA A 127 34.06 -24.40 18.49
N TRP A 128 34.67 -23.27 18.11
CA TRP A 128 34.02 -21.96 18.02
C TRP A 128 32.95 -21.87 16.93
N THR A 129 33.22 -22.37 15.73
CA THR A 129 32.23 -22.35 14.63
C THR A 129 30.95 -23.13 14.97
N PRO A 130 31.02 -24.37 15.52
CA PRO A 130 29.85 -25.06 16.07
C PRO A 130 29.12 -24.26 17.16
N LEU A 131 29.85 -23.65 18.11
CA LEU A 131 29.26 -22.83 19.19
C LEU A 131 28.44 -21.67 18.62
N ARG A 132 29.01 -20.94 17.66
CA ARG A 132 28.36 -19.83 16.96
C ARG A 132 27.03 -20.24 16.33
N HIS A 133 27.02 -21.35 15.59
CA HIS A 133 25.78 -21.85 14.96
C HIS A 133 24.73 -22.29 16.00
N CYS A 134 25.15 -22.85 17.14
CA CYS A 134 24.25 -23.17 18.25
C CYS A 134 23.56 -21.90 18.79
N VAL A 135 24.31 -20.81 18.98
CA VAL A 135 23.76 -19.50 19.42
C VAL A 135 22.80 -18.92 18.39
N GLU A 136 23.21 -18.81 17.12
CA GLU A 136 22.39 -18.24 16.04
C GLU A 136 21.05 -18.97 15.90
N ARG A 137 21.09 -20.31 15.95
CA ARG A 137 19.89 -21.13 15.76
C ARG A 137 18.96 -21.10 16.96
N SER A 138 19.51 -20.98 18.16
CA SER A 138 18.74 -20.95 19.42
C SER A 138 18.07 -19.61 19.67
N ALA A 139 18.65 -18.51 19.17
CA ALA A 139 18.02 -17.22 19.31
C ALA A 139 16.81 -16.98 18.41
N ARG A 140 16.67 -17.79 17.35
CA ARG A 140 15.47 -17.85 16.51
C ARG A 140 14.30 -18.60 17.17
N LEU A 141 14.43 -19.01 18.44
CA LEU A 141 13.33 -19.61 19.19
C LEU A 141 12.22 -18.59 19.43
N ARG A 142 10.99 -18.95 19.03
CA ARG A 142 9.81 -18.07 19.15
C ARG A 142 9.36 -17.82 20.60
N LEU A 143 9.69 -18.73 21.52
CA LEU A 143 9.25 -18.65 22.93
C LEU A 143 10.13 -17.71 23.77
N PRO A 144 9.58 -16.62 24.36
CA PRO A 144 10.34 -15.65 25.15
C PRO A 144 11.10 -16.24 26.35
N LEU A 145 10.49 -17.18 27.09
CA LEU A 145 11.13 -17.81 28.24
C LEU A 145 12.42 -18.56 27.86
N ARG A 146 12.41 -19.27 26.72
CA ARG A 146 13.58 -19.98 26.22
C ARG A 146 14.69 -19.04 25.76
N ARG A 147 14.34 -17.87 25.20
CA ARG A 147 15.30 -16.81 24.85
C ARG A 147 15.93 -16.17 26.09
N LYS A 148 15.17 -15.97 27.18
CA LYS A 148 15.71 -15.47 28.46
C LYS A 148 16.76 -16.41 29.07
N VAL A 149 16.49 -17.72 29.07
CA VAL A 149 17.46 -18.72 29.56
C VAL A 149 18.73 -18.75 28.69
N LEU A 150 18.58 -18.65 27.36
CA LEU A 150 19.74 -18.58 26.45
C LEU A 150 20.55 -17.33 26.74
N GLY A 151 19.89 -16.18 26.92
CA GLY A 151 20.53 -14.93 27.32
C GLY A 151 21.35 -15.11 28.59
N ALA A 152 20.79 -15.71 29.64
CA ALA A 152 21.48 -15.97 30.91
C ALA A 152 22.73 -16.86 30.74
N GLN A 153 22.64 -17.93 29.96
CA GLN A 153 23.76 -18.85 29.71
C GLN A 153 24.88 -18.18 28.90
N VAL A 154 24.53 -17.43 27.85
CA VAL A 154 25.54 -16.69 27.07
C VAL A 154 26.16 -15.58 27.92
N THR A 155 25.39 -14.88 28.76
CA THR A 155 25.95 -13.85 29.67
C THR A 155 26.93 -14.42 30.69
N ASN A 156 26.77 -15.67 31.12
CA ASN A 156 27.70 -16.33 32.05
C ASN A 156 29.04 -16.67 31.40
N VAL A 157 29.02 -17.07 30.12
CA VAL A 157 30.21 -17.58 29.41
C VAL A 157 30.96 -16.50 28.64
N LEU A 158 30.28 -15.45 28.18
CA LEU A 158 30.86 -14.42 27.32
C LEU A 158 32.13 -13.75 27.89
N PRO A 159 32.22 -13.39 29.19
CA PRO A 159 33.46 -12.84 29.76
C PRO A 159 34.66 -13.78 29.59
N HIS A 160 34.46 -15.09 29.76
CA HIS A 160 35.50 -16.10 29.58
C HIS A 160 35.94 -16.24 28.12
N LEU A 161 35.00 -16.17 27.17
CA LEU A 161 35.32 -16.18 25.73
C LEU A 161 36.16 -14.96 25.35
N ILE A 162 35.82 -13.79 25.89
CA ILE A 162 36.57 -12.55 25.69
C ILE A 162 38.01 -12.69 26.19
N SER A 163 38.20 -13.13 27.44
CA SER A 163 39.55 -13.35 28.00
C SER A 163 40.36 -14.34 27.16
N ARG A 164 39.74 -15.43 26.69
CA ARG A 164 40.40 -16.37 25.77
C ARG A 164 40.78 -15.72 24.44
N TRP A 165 39.92 -14.90 23.84
CA TRP A 165 40.24 -14.21 22.59
C TRP A 165 41.38 -13.19 22.74
N ILE A 166 41.44 -12.49 23.88
CA ILE A 166 42.54 -11.58 24.19
C ILE A 166 43.87 -12.35 24.16
N THR A 167 43.93 -13.55 24.74
CA THR A 167 45.16 -14.36 24.74
C THR A 167 45.47 -15.06 23.40
N SER A 168 44.46 -15.55 22.69
CA SER A 168 44.63 -16.43 21.51
C SER A 168 44.59 -15.71 20.16
N ASN A 169 43.95 -14.53 20.09
CA ASN A 169 43.66 -13.81 18.85
C ASN A 169 42.95 -14.64 17.75
N ASN A 170 42.12 -15.62 18.15
CA ASN A 170 41.46 -16.50 17.19
C ASN A 170 40.28 -15.82 16.45
N SER A 171 40.30 -15.87 15.12
CA SER A 171 39.28 -15.28 14.21
C SER A 171 37.87 -15.87 14.37
N GLU A 172 37.76 -17.19 14.55
CA GLU A 172 36.49 -17.88 14.74
C GLU A 172 35.87 -17.55 16.10
N LEU A 173 36.72 -17.44 17.13
CA LEU A 173 36.30 -16.99 18.46
C LEU A 173 35.81 -15.54 18.44
N LEU A 174 36.49 -14.64 17.72
CA LEU A 174 36.02 -13.26 17.51
C LEU A 174 34.63 -13.22 16.89
N HIS A 175 34.39 -14.04 15.87
CA HIS A 175 33.09 -14.14 15.21
C HIS A 175 32.02 -14.67 16.18
N THR A 176 32.38 -15.64 17.01
CA THR A 176 31.50 -16.20 18.04
C THR A 176 31.14 -15.16 19.09
N ILE A 177 32.12 -14.38 19.58
CA ILE A 177 31.90 -13.26 20.51
C ILE A 177 30.94 -12.23 19.92
N TYR A 178 31.16 -11.83 18.66
CA TYR A 178 30.23 -10.91 17.97
C TYR A 178 28.81 -11.50 17.91
N THR A 179 28.65 -12.76 17.48
CA THR A 179 27.34 -13.41 17.42
C THR A 179 26.67 -13.46 18.79
N CYS A 180 27.40 -13.79 19.85
CA CYS A 180 26.87 -13.77 21.22
C CYS A 180 26.33 -12.38 21.58
N ILE A 181 27.09 -11.32 21.35
CA ILE A 181 26.67 -9.93 21.64
C ILE A 181 25.46 -9.51 20.81
N ALA A 182 25.48 -9.85 19.53
CA ALA A 182 24.47 -9.47 18.55
C ALA A 182 23.09 -10.09 18.83
N VAL A 183 23.05 -11.26 19.45
CA VAL A 183 21.88 -12.14 19.40
C VAL A 183 21.11 -12.19 20.74
N ILE A 184 21.72 -11.73 21.83
CA ILE A 184 21.10 -11.64 23.16
C ILE A 184 20.23 -10.38 23.26
N ASP A 185 19.22 -10.41 24.14
CA ASP A 185 18.42 -9.24 24.52
C ASP A 185 19.32 -8.08 25.00
N SER A 186 19.15 -6.89 24.41
CA SER A 186 19.98 -5.71 24.70
C SER A 186 19.99 -5.34 26.17
N SER A 187 18.88 -5.58 26.89
CA SER A 187 18.77 -5.34 28.34
C SER A 187 19.71 -6.25 29.14
N ALA A 188 19.75 -7.54 28.80
CA ALA A 188 20.62 -8.52 29.45
C ALA A 188 22.09 -8.30 29.12
N VAL A 189 22.41 -7.92 27.87
CA VAL A 189 23.79 -7.57 27.47
C VAL A 189 24.28 -6.35 28.23
N THR A 190 23.46 -5.29 28.31
CA THR A 190 23.83 -4.06 29.03
C THR A 190 24.13 -4.36 30.50
N GLN A 191 23.27 -5.11 31.18
CA GLN A 191 23.47 -5.47 32.59
C GLN A 191 24.74 -6.30 32.80
N MET A 192 25.00 -7.26 31.91
CA MET A 192 26.19 -8.12 31.99
C MET A 192 27.48 -7.33 31.73
N MET A 193 27.48 -6.42 30.73
CA MET A 193 28.61 -5.52 30.46
C MET A 193 28.92 -4.62 31.66
N SER A 194 27.89 -4.09 32.34
CA SER A 194 28.09 -3.33 33.60
C SER A 194 28.74 -4.18 34.69
N SER A 195 28.31 -5.44 34.82
CA SER A 195 28.79 -6.34 35.88
C SER A 195 30.22 -6.83 35.64
N HIS A 196 30.68 -6.86 34.39
CA HIS A 196 32.03 -7.29 33.98
C HIS A 196 32.81 -6.20 33.25
N SER A 197 32.66 -4.95 33.71
CA SER A 197 33.20 -3.75 33.03
C SER A 197 34.69 -3.83 32.67
N ALA A 198 35.52 -4.43 33.54
CA ALA A 198 36.95 -4.59 33.29
C ALA A 198 37.24 -5.46 32.04
N VAL A 199 36.54 -6.59 31.90
CA VAL A 199 36.73 -7.53 30.78
C VAL A 199 36.28 -6.91 29.46
N PHE A 200 35.19 -6.15 29.46
CA PHE A 200 34.74 -5.42 28.27
C PHE A 200 35.62 -4.21 27.95
N GLY A 201 36.18 -3.54 28.96
CA GLY A 201 37.20 -2.52 28.77
C GLY A 201 38.44 -3.09 28.09
N GLU A 202 38.93 -4.25 28.54
CA GLU A 202 40.03 -4.97 27.89
C GLU A 202 39.69 -5.41 26.47
N LEU A 203 38.46 -5.89 26.22
CA LEU A 203 37.99 -6.24 24.87
C LEU A 203 38.12 -5.04 23.93
N ILE A 204 37.59 -3.87 24.34
CA ILE A 204 37.60 -2.66 23.52
C ILE A 204 39.04 -2.21 23.25
N THR A 205 39.87 -2.12 24.28
CA THR A 205 41.28 -1.72 24.14
C THR A 205 42.03 -2.66 23.20
N ASN A 206 41.96 -3.97 23.42
CA ASN A 206 42.66 -4.95 22.57
C ASN A 206 42.10 -4.96 21.14
N ALA A 207 40.78 -4.86 20.97
CA ALA A 207 40.15 -4.80 19.65
C ALA A 207 40.57 -3.53 18.89
N LEU A 208 40.65 -2.36 19.55
CA LEU A 208 41.14 -1.13 18.96
C LEU A 208 42.62 -1.23 18.58
N THR A 209 43.48 -1.69 19.49
CA THR A 209 44.92 -1.85 19.23
C THR A 209 45.16 -2.77 18.03
N ARG A 210 44.47 -3.92 17.99
CA ARG A 210 44.56 -4.87 16.86
C ARG A 210 43.99 -4.28 15.58
N PHE A 211 42.85 -3.60 15.64
CA PHE A 211 42.23 -2.96 14.47
C PHE A 211 43.13 -1.92 13.81
N THR A 212 43.95 -1.21 14.60
CA THR A 212 44.93 -0.25 14.09
C THR A 212 46.28 -0.86 13.69
N SER A 213 46.48 -2.16 13.93
CA SER A 213 47.72 -2.85 13.58
C SER A 213 47.79 -3.16 12.09
N LEU A 214 49.00 -3.05 11.51
CA LEU A 214 49.26 -3.42 10.12
C LEU A 214 49.15 -4.94 9.88
N GLU A 215 49.27 -5.76 10.93
CA GLU A 215 49.22 -7.22 10.89
C GLU A 215 47.79 -7.79 11.10
N CYS A 216 46.75 -6.94 11.00
CA CYS A 216 45.39 -7.38 11.25
C CYS A 216 44.76 -8.06 10.03
N ASP A 217 44.47 -9.36 10.15
CA ASP A 217 43.84 -10.14 9.08
C ASP A 217 42.30 -10.00 9.03
N ASP A 218 41.66 -9.41 10.07
CA ASP A 218 40.20 -9.43 10.27
C ASP A 218 39.55 -8.05 10.53
N HIS A 219 40.05 -7.01 9.87
CA HIS A 219 39.60 -5.62 10.04
C HIS A 219 38.06 -5.46 10.03
N LYS A 220 37.38 -6.11 9.08
CA LYS A 220 35.91 -6.06 8.96
C LYS A 220 35.21 -6.55 10.23
N ARG A 221 35.66 -7.66 10.79
CA ARG A 221 35.01 -8.29 11.96
C ARG A 221 35.24 -7.46 13.21
N LEU A 222 36.44 -6.91 13.37
CA LEU A 222 36.75 -5.99 14.47
C LEU A 222 35.92 -4.71 14.38
N ALA A 223 35.82 -4.09 13.21
CA ALA A 223 34.97 -2.90 13.01
C ALA A 223 33.50 -3.20 13.34
N LYS A 224 32.98 -4.34 12.88
CA LYS A 224 31.61 -4.80 13.15
C LYS A 224 31.37 -5.08 14.65
N LEU A 225 32.36 -5.67 15.34
CA LEU A 225 32.30 -5.90 16.78
C LEU A 225 32.30 -4.59 17.55
N LEU A 226 33.21 -3.67 17.22
CA LEU A 226 33.33 -2.37 17.89
C LEU A 226 32.07 -1.52 17.72
N HIS A 227 31.42 -1.57 16.55
CA HIS A 227 30.09 -0.99 16.32
C HIS A 227 29.04 -1.58 17.26
N ALA A 228 28.94 -2.92 17.31
CA ALA A 228 27.94 -3.60 18.13
C ALA A 228 28.14 -3.33 19.62
N VAL A 229 29.39 -3.35 20.08
CA VAL A 229 29.77 -3.01 21.45
C VAL A 229 29.39 -1.56 21.74
N PHE A 230 29.75 -0.58 20.90
CA PHE A 230 29.34 0.82 21.10
C PHE A 230 27.82 0.98 21.25
N CYS A 231 27.04 0.29 20.42
CA CYS A 231 25.59 0.34 20.48
C CYS A 231 25.02 -0.16 21.81
N LEU A 232 25.61 -1.21 22.37
CA LEU A 232 25.08 -1.93 23.54
C LEU A 232 25.74 -1.57 24.88
N LEU A 233 26.87 -0.85 24.87
CA LEU A 233 27.58 -0.49 26.10
C LEU A 233 26.70 0.34 27.07
N PRO A 234 26.77 0.11 28.38
CA PRO A 234 26.27 1.05 29.37
C PRO A 234 26.91 2.43 29.20
N ARG A 235 26.17 3.50 29.51
CA ARG A 235 26.62 4.90 29.37
C ARG A 235 27.99 5.16 30.00
N ASP A 236 28.24 4.58 31.18
CA ASP A 236 29.46 4.78 31.96
C ASP A 236 30.68 4.10 31.33
N LEU A 237 30.48 3.02 30.57
CA LEU A 237 31.54 2.32 29.84
C LEU A 237 31.73 2.83 28.41
N ARG A 238 30.67 3.42 27.83
CA ARG A 238 30.71 4.05 26.50
C ARG A 238 31.52 5.34 26.49
N THR A 239 31.40 6.14 27.56
CA THR A 239 32.00 7.48 27.67
C THR A 239 33.55 7.46 27.53
N PRO A 240 34.30 6.60 28.22
CA PRO A 240 35.77 6.62 28.17
C PRO A 240 36.36 6.20 26.81
N CYS A 241 35.65 5.37 26.03
CA CYS A 241 36.17 4.84 24.77
C CYS A 241 35.73 5.62 23.53
N VAL A 242 34.72 6.50 23.62
CA VAL A 242 34.07 7.13 22.44
C VAL A 242 35.05 7.86 21.52
N VAL A 243 35.99 8.65 22.06
CA VAL A 243 36.98 9.39 21.26
C VAL A 243 38.00 8.44 20.64
N SER A 244 38.44 7.41 21.37
CA SER A 244 39.38 6.41 20.85
C SER A 244 38.78 5.60 19.69
N LEU A 245 37.50 5.25 19.80
CA LEU A 245 36.71 4.63 18.74
C LEU A 245 36.61 5.55 17.53
N LEU A 246 36.14 6.78 17.72
CA LEU A 246 35.99 7.78 16.66
C LEU A 246 37.30 8.02 15.91
N SER A 247 38.39 8.22 16.65
CA SER A 247 39.72 8.44 16.09
C SER A 247 40.24 7.24 15.30
N SER A 248 40.06 6.02 15.82
CA SER A 248 40.55 4.80 15.16
C SER A 248 39.75 4.47 13.90
N MET A 249 38.42 4.63 13.95
CA MET A 249 37.54 4.42 12.78
C MET A 249 37.83 5.44 11.69
N THR A 250 38.01 6.72 12.06
CA THR A 250 38.37 7.79 11.10
C THR A 250 39.73 7.52 10.46
N THR A 251 40.73 7.13 11.26
CA THR A 251 42.06 6.78 10.74
C THR A 251 42.00 5.61 9.75
N ALA A 252 41.18 4.60 10.05
CA ALA A 252 40.99 3.45 9.16
C ALA A 252 40.31 3.84 7.83
N LEU A 253 39.32 4.75 7.87
CA LEU A 253 38.66 5.25 6.65
C LEU A 253 39.62 6.00 5.72
N GLU A 254 40.65 6.64 6.27
CA GLU A 254 41.66 7.32 5.48
C GLU A 254 42.79 6.41 4.99
N ASN A 255 43.08 5.30 5.70
CA ASN A 255 44.19 4.40 5.40
C ASN A 255 43.80 3.20 4.53
N TYR A 256 42.54 2.74 4.60
CA TYR A 256 42.08 1.50 3.99
C TYR A 256 40.96 1.74 2.97
N SER A 257 41.20 2.63 1.99
CA SER A 257 40.21 2.99 0.96
C SER A 257 39.77 1.80 0.10
N ALA A 258 40.56 0.73 0.02
CA ALA A 258 40.25 -0.47 -0.74
C ALA A 258 39.31 -1.47 -0.02
N ASP A 259 39.21 -1.46 1.31
CA ASP A 259 38.34 -2.40 2.04
C ASP A 259 36.96 -1.80 2.35
N ARG A 260 36.08 -1.88 1.35
CA ARG A 260 34.70 -1.38 1.42
C ARG A 260 33.87 -2.04 2.53
N LYS A 261 34.15 -3.30 2.91
CA LYS A 261 33.41 -4.00 3.98
C LYS A 261 33.79 -3.45 5.35
N THR A 262 35.06 -3.18 5.58
CA THR A 262 35.52 -2.52 6.80
C THR A 262 35.03 -1.08 6.87
N ALA A 263 35.16 -0.33 5.78
CA ALA A 263 34.70 1.05 5.70
C ALA A 263 33.22 1.21 6.06
N LEU A 264 32.37 0.25 5.67
CA LEU A 264 30.93 0.26 6.02
C LEU A 264 30.72 0.32 7.53
N TRP A 265 31.38 -0.56 8.27
CA TRP A 265 31.24 -0.60 9.74
C TRP A 265 31.94 0.57 10.43
N CYS A 266 33.03 1.07 9.86
CA CYS A 266 33.67 2.30 10.33
C CYS A 266 32.73 3.51 10.18
N LEU A 267 32.17 3.75 8.98
CA LEU A 267 31.22 4.83 8.74
C LEU A 267 29.97 4.67 9.62
N THR A 268 29.45 3.45 9.77
CA THR A 268 28.31 3.19 10.66
C THR A 268 28.61 3.60 12.11
N THR A 269 29.82 3.29 12.59
CA THR A 269 30.26 3.68 13.94
C THR A 269 30.45 5.19 14.07
N VAL A 270 31.10 5.82 13.09
CA VAL A 270 31.29 7.28 13.06
C VAL A 270 29.93 8.00 13.03
N PHE A 271 28.99 7.54 12.21
CA PHE A 271 27.63 8.08 12.13
C PHE A 271 26.91 7.97 13.48
N ASN A 272 26.91 6.79 14.10
CA ASN A 272 26.26 6.59 15.40
C ASN A 272 26.90 7.44 16.51
N ILE A 273 28.23 7.57 16.55
CA ILE A 273 28.92 8.44 17.52
C ILE A 273 28.55 9.90 17.28
N THR A 274 28.57 10.35 16.02
CA THR A 274 28.24 11.73 15.64
C THR A 274 26.79 12.06 16.00
N SER A 275 25.85 11.19 15.63
CA SER A 275 24.42 11.33 15.95
C SER A 275 24.17 11.34 17.46
N ALA A 276 24.80 10.44 18.22
CA ALA A 276 24.69 10.42 19.68
C ALA A 276 25.27 11.69 20.35
N SER A 277 26.28 12.30 19.74
CA SER A 277 26.98 13.46 20.30
C SER A 277 26.22 14.76 20.10
N PHE A 278 25.49 14.91 19.00
CA PHE A 278 24.80 16.17 18.63
C PHE A 278 23.29 16.19 18.90
N ARG A 279 22.70 15.09 19.40
CA ARG A 279 21.24 15.02 19.70
C ARG A 279 20.90 15.27 21.17
N ASP A 280 19.71 15.86 21.37
CA ASP A 280 19.13 16.17 22.68
C ASP A 280 18.70 14.94 23.48
N ASP A 281 18.66 15.09 24.81
CA ASP A 281 18.29 14.03 25.77
C ASP A 281 16.84 13.56 25.66
N LYS A 282 15.96 14.31 24.98
CA LYS A 282 14.54 13.93 24.74
C LYS A 282 14.38 12.64 23.94
N TRP A 283 15.45 12.17 23.28
CA TRP A 283 15.46 10.94 22.49
C TRP A 283 15.42 9.66 23.33
N ILE A 284 15.80 9.74 24.60
CA ILE A 284 15.87 8.59 25.51
C ILE A 284 14.48 7.95 25.74
N SER A 285 13.42 8.76 25.78
CA SER A 285 12.05 8.26 25.98
C SER A 285 11.45 7.61 24.73
N SER A 286 11.89 8.02 23.54
CA SER A 286 11.30 7.59 22.27
C SER A 286 12.00 6.37 21.67
N TYR A 287 13.30 6.18 21.95
CA TYR A 287 14.12 5.10 21.39
C TYR A 287 15.03 4.46 22.45
N PRO A 288 14.55 3.46 23.21
CA PRO A 288 15.34 2.83 24.27
C PRO A 288 16.60 2.10 23.78
N SER A 289 16.71 1.81 22.48
CA SER A 289 17.88 1.20 21.84
C SER A 289 18.94 2.21 21.35
N PHE A 290 18.72 3.52 21.52
CA PHE A 290 19.64 4.56 21.05
C PHE A 290 20.93 4.61 21.90
N PRO A 291 22.13 4.66 21.30
CA PRO A 291 23.39 4.60 22.03
C PRO A 291 23.79 5.94 22.65
N TYR A 292 23.10 6.32 23.72
CA TYR A 292 23.28 7.61 24.40
C TYR A 292 24.67 7.80 25.03
N VAL A 293 25.28 8.97 24.85
CA VAL A 293 26.57 9.33 25.49
C VAL A 293 26.39 10.38 26.58
N SER A 294 27.27 10.40 27.59
CA SER A 294 27.23 11.44 28.62
C SER A 294 27.55 12.83 28.07
N GLN A 295 27.14 13.89 28.76
CA GLN A 295 27.47 15.27 28.39
C GLN A 295 28.98 15.48 28.26
N GLN A 296 29.76 14.91 29.19
CA GLN A 296 31.23 14.91 29.12
C GLN A 296 31.75 14.21 27.85
N ALA A 297 31.17 13.07 27.45
CA ALA A 297 31.54 12.43 26.19
C ALA A 297 31.20 13.29 24.96
N ARG A 298 30.06 14.01 24.97
CA ARG A 298 29.70 14.93 23.89
C ARG A 298 30.74 16.03 23.73
N GLU A 299 31.15 16.64 24.84
CA GLU A 299 32.20 17.67 24.87
C GLU A 299 33.53 17.12 24.37
N LEU A 300 33.94 15.94 24.84
CA LEU A 300 35.17 15.29 24.37
C LEU A 300 35.16 14.96 22.87
N VAL A 301 34.03 14.53 22.32
CA VAL A 301 33.87 14.27 20.88
C VAL A 301 33.91 15.58 20.09
N TYR A 302 33.23 16.61 20.58
CA TYR A 302 33.24 17.94 19.99
C TYR A 302 34.66 18.53 19.94
N ASP A 303 35.38 18.49 21.07
CA ASP A 303 36.76 18.96 21.16
C ASP A 303 37.69 18.16 20.23
N TRP A 304 37.49 16.85 20.13
CA TRP A 304 38.24 16.01 19.21
C TRP A 304 38.01 16.44 17.75
N PHE A 305 36.76 16.68 17.34
CA PHE A 305 36.45 17.16 16.00
C PHE A 305 37.13 18.49 15.66
N LEU A 306 37.27 19.39 16.64
CA LEU A 306 37.92 20.68 16.47
C LEU A 306 39.45 20.64 16.58
N SER A 307 40.02 19.61 17.20
CA SER A 307 41.46 19.47 17.34
C SER A 307 42.18 19.24 15.99
N SER A 308 43.44 19.65 15.89
CA SER A 308 44.27 19.49 14.70
C SER A 308 44.45 18.02 14.32
N SER A 309 44.31 17.71 13.03
CA SER A 309 44.56 16.36 12.53
C SER A 309 46.04 16.01 12.56
N ARG A 310 46.30 14.73 12.82
CA ARG A 310 47.66 14.15 12.76
C ARG A 310 48.25 14.13 11.36
N LYS A 311 47.41 14.02 10.31
CA LYS A 311 47.86 13.95 8.91
C LYS A 311 48.04 15.32 8.28
N SER A 312 47.12 16.23 8.58
CA SER A 312 47.10 17.59 8.05
C SER A 312 46.89 18.58 9.20
N PRO A 313 47.96 19.00 9.90
CA PRO A 313 47.86 19.84 11.09
C PRO A 313 47.17 21.20 10.85
N GLN A 314 47.12 21.63 9.59
CA GLN A 314 46.46 22.85 9.12
C GLN A 314 44.92 22.77 9.16
N HIS A 315 44.37 21.56 9.30
CA HIS A 315 42.94 21.30 9.33
C HIS A 315 42.55 20.57 10.62
N SER A 316 41.32 20.83 11.10
CA SER A 316 40.75 20.06 12.20
C SER A 316 40.41 18.63 11.76
N ASN A 317 40.18 17.72 12.72
CA ASN A 317 39.74 16.36 12.41
C ASN A 317 38.40 16.34 11.65
N ALA A 318 37.46 17.24 11.98
CA ALA A 318 36.18 17.37 11.26
C ALA A 318 36.40 17.74 9.78
N VAL A 319 37.25 18.74 9.51
CA VAL A 319 37.55 19.16 8.14
C VAL A 319 38.19 18.03 7.35
N ASN A 320 39.20 17.35 7.91
CA ASN A 320 39.84 16.24 7.21
C ASN A 320 38.89 15.08 6.93
N LEU A 321 38.03 14.73 7.90
CA LEU A 321 37.00 13.71 7.70
C LEU A 321 36.05 14.10 6.57
N LEU A 322 35.54 15.35 6.55
CA LEU A 322 34.65 15.81 5.47
C LEU A 322 35.33 15.78 4.10
N LEU A 323 36.58 16.22 4.00
CA LEU A 323 37.36 16.14 2.75
C LEU A 323 37.55 14.69 2.31
N ALA A 324 37.84 13.77 3.25
CA ALA A 324 37.98 12.35 2.97
C ALA A 324 36.65 11.72 2.50
N LEU A 325 35.53 12.08 3.14
CA LEU A 325 34.18 11.64 2.73
C LEU A 325 33.87 12.10 1.30
N MET A 326 34.05 13.39 1.00
CA MET A 326 33.78 13.94 -0.33
C MET A 326 34.65 13.32 -1.43
N ARG A 327 35.92 13.04 -1.14
CA ARG A 327 36.86 12.53 -2.14
C ARG A 327 36.82 11.00 -2.32
N THR A 328 36.42 10.25 -1.30
CA THR A 328 36.59 8.78 -1.29
C THR A 328 35.28 8.01 -1.17
N TRP A 329 34.31 8.51 -0.40
CA TRP A 329 33.17 7.70 0.06
C TRP A 329 31.81 8.19 -0.45
N MET A 330 31.69 9.46 -0.82
CA MET A 330 30.52 10.04 -1.49
C MET A 330 30.48 9.83 -3.01
N PRO A 331 31.62 9.80 -3.76
CA PRO A 331 31.58 9.63 -5.21
C PRO A 331 30.93 8.30 -5.62
N LEU A 332 30.19 8.30 -6.72
CA LEU A 332 29.73 7.05 -7.35
C LEU A 332 30.93 6.24 -7.83
N CYS A 333 30.88 4.91 -7.67
CA CYS A 333 31.86 4.04 -8.31
C CYS A 333 31.58 3.87 -9.81
N GLU A 334 32.58 3.38 -10.54
CA GLU A 334 32.48 3.24 -12.00
C GLU A 334 31.29 2.38 -12.42
N SER A 335 30.99 1.31 -11.70
CA SER A 335 29.83 0.45 -11.99
C SER A 335 28.47 1.12 -11.75
N GLU A 336 28.36 2.05 -10.80
CA GLU A 336 27.13 2.83 -10.58
C GLU A 336 26.93 3.87 -11.69
N MET A 337 28.02 4.52 -12.11
CA MET A 337 27.99 5.43 -13.26
C MET A 337 27.70 4.68 -14.56
N GLU A 338 28.32 3.52 -14.77
CA GLU A 338 28.05 2.65 -15.91
C GLU A 338 26.60 2.22 -15.93
N ALA A 339 26.03 1.77 -14.80
CA ALA A 339 24.62 1.41 -14.69
C ALA A 339 23.70 2.55 -15.13
N LEU A 340 23.96 3.79 -14.68
CA LEU A 340 23.18 4.97 -15.08
C LEU A 340 23.21 5.21 -16.60
N TYR A 341 24.31 4.87 -17.28
CA TYR A 341 24.48 5.09 -18.72
C TYR A 341 24.12 3.88 -19.58
N SER A 342 24.22 2.67 -19.04
CA SER A 342 23.98 1.41 -19.73
C SER A 342 22.56 0.91 -19.55
N ASP A 343 21.91 1.23 -18.43
CA ASP A 343 20.55 0.83 -18.11
C ASP A 343 19.88 1.86 -17.18
N PRO A 344 19.55 3.05 -17.71
CA PRO A 344 18.98 4.12 -16.90
C PRO A 344 17.62 3.75 -16.32
N GLU A 345 16.82 2.95 -17.00
CA GLU A 345 15.48 2.57 -16.55
C GLU A 345 15.54 1.69 -15.30
N ALA A 346 16.38 0.65 -15.31
CA ALA A 346 16.56 -0.22 -14.15
C ALA A 346 17.03 0.55 -12.90
N CYS A 347 17.75 1.67 -13.07
CA CYS A 347 18.19 2.52 -11.96
C CYS A 347 17.03 3.21 -11.21
N TYR A 348 15.86 3.37 -11.84
CA TYR A 348 14.65 3.92 -11.21
C TYR A 348 13.61 2.85 -10.85
N SER A 349 13.89 1.57 -11.13
CA SER A 349 13.03 0.47 -10.72
C SER A 349 12.94 0.38 -9.20
N SER A 350 11.84 -0.20 -8.70
CA SER A 350 11.61 -0.38 -7.25
C SER A 350 12.71 -1.18 -6.54
N GLY A 351 13.43 -2.03 -7.29
CA GLY A 351 14.54 -2.85 -6.80
C GLY A 351 15.94 -2.25 -7.00
N GLY A 352 16.07 -1.17 -7.78
CA GLY A 352 17.36 -0.59 -8.19
C GLY A 352 18.25 -1.55 -9.01
N VAL A 353 19.46 -1.10 -9.36
CA VAL A 353 20.43 -1.91 -10.12
C VAL A 353 21.48 -2.50 -9.19
N CYS A 354 21.72 -3.81 -9.31
CA CYS A 354 22.84 -4.47 -8.64
C CYS A 354 24.16 -4.14 -9.35
N CYS A 355 24.96 -3.27 -8.74
CA CYS A 355 26.29 -2.92 -9.21
C CYS A 355 27.33 -3.82 -8.55
N ASN A 356 28.09 -4.54 -9.37
CA ASN A 356 29.24 -5.32 -8.92
C ASN A 356 30.47 -4.42 -8.86
N ASP A 357 31.16 -4.41 -7.72
CA ASP A 357 32.50 -3.84 -7.64
C ASP A 357 33.51 -4.95 -8.00
N THR A 358 33.92 -5.00 -9.26
CA THR A 358 34.87 -6.02 -9.77
C THR A 358 36.30 -5.78 -9.28
N THR A 359 36.60 -4.61 -8.72
CA THR A 359 37.97 -4.22 -8.33
C THR A 359 38.43 -4.85 -7.01
N THR A 360 37.49 -5.32 -6.17
CA THR A 360 37.80 -5.93 -4.89
C THR A 360 37.17 -7.32 -4.84
N GLY A 361 37.98 -8.38 -4.83
CA GLY A 361 37.61 -9.80 -5.01
C GLY A 361 36.61 -10.42 -4.02
N GLY A 362 35.71 -9.66 -3.41
CA GLY A 362 34.54 -10.15 -2.70
C GLY A 362 33.29 -9.36 -3.07
N SER A 363 32.34 -10.03 -3.73
CA SER A 363 30.98 -9.54 -4.00
C SER A 363 30.40 -8.83 -2.77
N ILE A 364 30.30 -7.50 -2.85
CA ILE A 364 29.26 -6.73 -2.17
C ILE A 364 28.37 -6.29 -3.33
N ASN A 365 27.20 -6.89 -3.45
CA ASN A 365 26.22 -6.38 -4.37
C ASN A 365 25.70 -5.07 -3.77
N MET A 366 26.06 -3.93 -4.37
CA MET A 366 25.47 -2.64 -4.01
C MET A 366 24.25 -2.43 -4.90
N VAL A 367 23.16 -1.94 -4.33
CA VAL A 367 21.97 -1.57 -5.08
C VAL A 367 22.01 -0.06 -5.29
N PHE A 368 22.03 0.37 -6.55
CA PHE A 368 21.95 1.77 -6.94
C PHE A 368 20.51 2.13 -7.30
N PHE A 369 19.98 3.17 -6.64
CA PHE A 369 18.63 3.68 -6.87
C PHE A 369 18.70 5.20 -7.17
N ALA A 370 18.38 5.56 -8.41
CA ALA A 370 18.62 6.90 -8.95
C ALA A 370 17.70 7.97 -8.35
N GLU A 371 16.45 7.66 -7.99
CA GLU A 371 15.52 8.66 -7.44
C GLU A 371 16.02 9.25 -6.11
N ALA A 372 16.48 8.39 -5.18
CA ALA A 372 17.06 8.80 -3.90
C ALA A 372 18.44 9.49 -4.08
N PHE A 373 19.14 9.16 -5.16
CA PHE A 373 20.39 9.82 -5.51
C PHE A 373 20.15 11.29 -5.90
N TRP A 374 19.12 11.61 -6.69
CA TRP A 374 18.81 13.01 -7.04
C TRP A 374 18.19 13.79 -5.88
N ASN A 375 17.21 13.19 -5.19
CA ASN A 375 16.37 13.86 -4.19
C ASN A 375 16.67 13.39 -2.76
N THR A 376 16.81 14.33 -1.81
CA THR A 376 17.14 14.06 -0.40
C THR A 376 15.98 13.46 0.40
N LYS A 377 14.76 13.48 -0.15
CA LYS A 377 13.52 12.98 0.46
C LYS A 377 12.65 12.32 -0.61
N SER A 378 12.99 11.13 -1.11
CA SER A 378 11.98 10.30 -1.76
C SER A 378 11.27 9.49 -0.67
N SER A 379 9.95 9.64 -0.61
CA SER A 379 9.02 9.07 0.37
C SER A 379 8.87 7.54 0.29
N SER A 380 9.74 6.84 -0.45
CA SER A 380 9.56 5.44 -0.84
C SER A 380 10.72 4.49 -0.52
N SER A 381 11.80 4.89 0.19
CA SER A 381 12.82 3.93 0.62
C SER A 381 12.98 3.90 2.14
N ALA A 382 12.85 2.70 2.70
CA ALA A 382 12.88 2.33 4.13
C ALA A 382 14.17 2.68 4.90
N THR A 383 15.00 3.58 4.37
CA THR A 383 16.26 4.05 4.97
C THR A 383 16.33 5.56 5.13
N ALA A 384 15.31 6.32 4.71
CA ALA A 384 15.22 7.75 4.99
C ALA A 384 15.02 7.99 6.50
N ASN A 385 16.09 8.41 7.18
CA ASN A 385 16.17 8.85 8.57
C ASN A 385 16.06 7.75 9.66
N SER A 386 16.81 6.65 9.53
CA SER A 386 17.21 5.97 10.77
C SER A 386 18.22 6.85 11.49
N ASP A 387 17.79 7.53 12.54
CA ASP A 387 18.60 8.43 13.37
C ASP A 387 19.83 7.77 14.02
N PHE A 388 19.85 6.43 14.03
CA PHE A 388 20.98 5.58 14.35
C PHE A 388 20.88 4.26 13.58
N ILE A 389 22.02 3.58 13.38
CA ILE A 389 22.07 2.24 12.79
C ILE A 389 22.18 1.18 13.90
N PRO A 390 21.17 0.31 14.09
CA PRO A 390 21.21 -0.76 15.09
C PRO A 390 22.24 -1.85 14.73
N VAL A 391 22.47 -2.77 15.67
CA VAL A 391 23.38 -3.94 15.46
C VAL A 391 22.88 -4.86 14.33
N HIS A 392 21.56 -4.95 14.14
CA HIS A 392 20.89 -5.68 13.05
C HIS A 392 19.86 -4.78 12.36
N PRO A 393 20.26 -3.94 11.40
CA PRO A 393 19.31 -3.21 10.59
C PRO A 393 18.59 -4.17 9.64
N GLU A 394 17.30 -3.91 9.40
CA GLU A 394 16.50 -4.67 8.43
C GLU A 394 17.05 -4.49 7.00
N THR A 395 17.48 -3.26 6.68
CA THR A 395 18.16 -2.89 5.45
C THR A 395 19.46 -2.14 5.76
N MET A 396 20.59 -2.64 5.26
CA MET A 396 21.89 -1.98 5.45
C MET A 396 21.98 -0.73 4.57
N PRO A 397 22.32 0.45 5.12
CA PRO A 397 22.62 1.63 4.31
C PRO A 397 23.85 1.41 3.41
N THR A 398 23.91 2.11 2.27
CA THR A 398 25.11 2.09 1.43
C THR A 398 26.22 2.97 2.02
N LEU A 399 27.47 2.74 1.59
CA LEU A 399 28.62 3.57 2.00
C LEU A 399 28.38 5.05 1.72
N ARG A 400 27.86 5.36 0.53
CA ARG A 400 27.54 6.72 0.12
C ARG A 400 26.49 7.34 1.03
N HIS A 401 25.38 6.65 1.30
CA HIS A 401 24.35 7.17 2.20
C HIS A 401 24.90 7.48 3.61
N LEU A 402 25.75 6.62 4.17
CA LEU A 402 26.39 6.89 5.47
C LEU A 402 27.34 8.10 5.39
N ALA A 403 28.13 8.21 4.32
CA ALA A 403 29.04 9.33 4.12
C ALA A 403 28.29 10.66 3.97
N GLU A 404 27.23 10.71 3.14
CA GLU A 404 26.34 11.86 3.01
C GLU A 404 25.68 12.23 4.34
N SER A 405 25.25 11.23 5.13
CA SER A 405 24.62 11.45 6.44
C SER A 405 25.59 12.03 7.47
N ILE A 406 26.84 11.54 7.52
CA ILE A 406 27.89 12.10 8.39
C ILE A 406 28.23 13.52 7.94
N PHE A 407 28.34 13.75 6.63
CA PHE A 407 28.59 15.07 6.06
C PHE A 407 27.52 16.07 6.52
N GLN A 408 26.23 15.75 6.36
CA GLN A 408 25.12 16.61 6.77
C GLN A 408 25.12 16.88 8.27
N LEU A 409 25.36 15.87 9.12
CA LEU A 409 25.40 16.04 10.58
C LEU A 409 26.53 16.99 11.00
N LEU A 410 27.74 16.78 10.50
CA LEU A 410 28.88 17.64 10.83
C LEU A 410 28.70 19.05 10.27
N ALA A 411 28.21 19.18 9.03
CA ALA A 411 27.91 20.46 8.42
C ALA A 411 26.89 21.25 9.25
N LYS A 412 25.80 20.61 9.70
CA LYS A 412 24.76 21.22 10.51
C LYS A 412 25.27 21.72 11.87
N HIS A 413 26.09 20.94 12.55
CA HIS A 413 26.48 21.25 13.94
C HIS A 413 27.81 22.00 14.07
N LEU A 414 28.67 21.95 13.04
CA LEU A 414 30.00 22.58 13.05
C LEU A 414 30.16 23.66 11.97
N ASN A 415 29.07 24.14 11.36
CA ASN A 415 29.09 25.04 10.20
C ASN A 415 30.08 26.22 10.35
N SER A 416 30.04 26.93 11.48
CA SER A 416 30.90 28.09 11.76
C SER A 416 32.40 27.83 11.60
N HIS A 417 32.85 26.60 11.83
CA HIS A 417 34.26 26.19 11.69
C HIS A 417 34.60 25.66 10.30
N LEU A 418 33.58 25.25 9.53
CA LEU A 418 33.73 24.59 8.23
C LEU A 418 33.66 25.59 7.06
N VAL A 419 32.96 26.71 7.24
CA VAL A 419 32.73 27.74 6.21
C VAL A 419 34.02 28.34 5.62
N MET A 420 35.12 28.34 6.36
CA MET A 420 36.38 28.87 5.86
C MET A 420 37.13 27.93 4.91
N VAL A 421 36.79 26.62 4.90
CA VAL A 421 37.53 25.59 4.14
C VAL A 421 36.65 24.90 3.10
N LEU A 422 35.37 24.66 3.41
CA LEU A 422 34.48 23.95 2.50
C LEU A 422 34.27 24.65 1.15
N PRO A 423 34.10 25.99 1.06
CA PRO A 423 33.86 26.63 -0.24
C PRO A 423 34.99 26.38 -1.25
N SER A 424 36.25 26.56 -0.85
CA SER A 424 37.40 26.36 -1.73
C SER A 424 37.60 24.89 -2.09
N ALA A 425 37.38 23.97 -1.14
CA ALA A 425 37.46 22.54 -1.41
C ALA A 425 36.36 22.06 -2.37
N ILE A 426 35.14 22.58 -2.24
CA ILE A 426 34.03 22.27 -3.13
C ILE A 426 34.29 22.85 -4.53
N GLU A 427 34.76 24.10 -4.61
CA GLU A 427 35.14 24.74 -5.87
C GLU A 427 36.24 23.95 -6.59
N GLU A 428 37.25 23.45 -5.86
CA GLU A 428 38.29 22.57 -6.40
C GLU A 428 37.68 21.28 -7.00
N LEU A 429 36.76 20.62 -6.30
CA LEU A 429 36.10 19.39 -6.78
C LEU A 429 35.31 19.63 -8.07
N ILE A 430 34.63 20.78 -8.18
CA ILE A 430 33.79 21.14 -9.32
C ILE A 430 34.63 21.55 -10.53
N THR A 431 35.70 22.32 -10.32
CA THR A 431 36.51 22.88 -11.41
C THR A 431 37.56 21.91 -11.94
N SER A 432 38.17 21.11 -11.04
CA SER A 432 39.32 20.26 -11.36
C SER A 432 39.08 18.75 -11.21
N GLY A 433 37.97 18.36 -10.56
CA GLY A 433 37.64 16.95 -10.34
C GLY A 433 37.14 16.22 -11.60
N GLY A 434 37.23 14.89 -11.57
CA GLY A 434 36.54 14.01 -12.53
C GLY A 434 35.02 14.02 -12.32
N LYS A 435 34.26 13.36 -13.22
CA LYS A 435 32.78 13.39 -13.24
C LYS A 435 32.14 13.12 -11.87
N ALA A 436 32.54 12.06 -11.18
CA ALA A 436 32.00 11.72 -9.87
C ALA A 436 32.32 12.76 -8.78
N LEU A 437 33.49 13.41 -8.83
CA LEU A 437 33.88 14.43 -7.86
C LEU A 437 33.16 15.76 -8.10
N LYS A 438 32.96 16.14 -9.37
CA LYS A 438 32.14 17.31 -9.72
C LYS A 438 30.70 17.15 -9.21
N GLU A 439 30.12 15.96 -9.39
CA GLU A 439 28.80 15.61 -8.85
C GLU A 439 28.74 15.77 -7.33
N VAL A 440 29.74 15.24 -6.62
CA VAL A 440 29.84 15.38 -5.16
C VAL A 440 29.94 16.83 -4.73
N GLY A 441 30.71 17.66 -5.43
CA GLY A 441 30.80 19.09 -5.12
C GLY A 441 29.42 19.76 -5.16
N MET A 442 28.64 19.52 -6.21
CA MET A 442 27.28 20.05 -6.33
C MET A 442 26.32 19.45 -5.29
N ARG A 443 26.43 18.15 -4.99
CA ARG A 443 25.63 17.47 -3.95
C ARG A 443 25.94 18.02 -2.55
N SER A 444 27.20 18.35 -2.27
CA SER A 444 27.60 19.00 -1.03
C SER A 444 26.98 20.39 -0.90
N ILE A 445 26.99 21.20 -1.96
CA ILE A 445 26.30 22.51 -1.97
C ILE A 445 24.80 22.33 -1.74
N GLN A 446 24.18 21.34 -2.39
CA GLN A 446 22.76 21.05 -2.20
C GLN A 446 22.44 20.79 -0.72
N PHE A 447 23.24 19.98 -0.02
CA PHE A 447 23.06 19.75 1.42
C PHE A 447 23.28 21.00 2.26
N LEU A 448 24.34 21.75 1.97
CA LEU A 448 24.69 22.95 2.72
C LEU A 448 23.65 24.06 2.54
N LEU A 449 23.05 24.16 1.35
CA LEU A 449 21.94 25.05 1.05
C LEU A 449 20.69 24.69 1.87
N GLU A 450 20.39 23.41 2.08
CA GLU A 450 19.27 22.95 2.91
C GLU A 450 19.52 23.16 4.42
N ILE A 451 20.79 23.25 4.84
CA ILE A 451 21.21 23.38 6.25
C ILE A 451 21.35 24.85 6.66
N GLU A 452 22.16 25.63 5.95
CA GLU A 452 22.51 27.03 6.29
C GLU A 452 22.39 27.93 5.05
N PRO A 453 21.17 28.18 4.57
CA PRO A 453 20.95 28.78 3.27
C PRO A 453 21.61 30.14 3.06
N ALA A 454 21.65 30.97 4.12
CA ALA A 454 22.16 32.34 4.08
C ALA A 454 23.61 32.45 3.59
N GLN A 455 24.42 31.42 3.84
CA GLN A 455 25.83 31.40 3.48
C GLN A 455 26.09 30.72 2.13
N TRP A 456 25.21 29.81 1.71
CA TRP A 456 25.45 28.91 0.58
C TRP A 456 24.70 29.27 -0.70
N CYS A 457 23.78 30.24 -0.67
CA CYS A 457 23.12 30.76 -1.87
C CYS A 457 24.10 31.32 -2.92
N SER A 458 25.01 32.22 -2.52
CA SER A 458 25.97 32.82 -3.46
C SER A 458 26.93 31.77 -4.06
N PRO A 459 27.54 30.86 -3.29
CA PRO A 459 28.29 29.74 -3.84
C PRO A 459 27.47 28.88 -4.81
N ALA A 460 26.20 28.59 -4.50
CA ALA A 460 25.33 27.85 -5.41
C ALA A 460 25.10 28.59 -6.74
N ASP A 461 24.83 29.90 -6.68
CA ASP A 461 24.63 30.75 -7.87
C ASP A 461 25.89 30.79 -8.75
N THR A 462 27.07 30.96 -8.12
CA THR A 462 28.36 30.90 -8.82
C THR A 462 28.55 29.55 -9.51
N MET A 463 28.24 28.43 -8.84
CA MET A 463 28.41 27.10 -9.44
C MET A 463 27.42 26.81 -10.57
N LEU A 464 26.17 27.24 -10.45
CA LEU A 464 25.19 27.13 -11.53
C LEU A 464 25.62 27.91 -12.78
N SER A 465 26.30 29.05 -12.61
CA SER A 465 26.86 29.84 -13.72
C SER A 465 28.16 29.29 -14.32
N ILE A 466 29.00 28.60 -13.54
CA ILE A 466 30.23 27.96 -14.06
C ILE A 466 29.84 26.76 -14.94
N THR A 467 28.88 25.97 -14.48
CA THR A 467 28.45 24.73 -15.15
C THR A 467 27.55 24.95 -16.37
N SER A 468 27.05 26.17 -16.61
CA SER A 468 26.28 26.50 -17.83
C SER A 468 27.13 26.63 -19.10
N ASN A 469 28.46 26.72 -18.98
CA ASN A 469 29.37 26.98 -20.10
C ASN A 469 30.09 25.72 -20.64
N GLU A 470 29.83 24.53 -20.08
CA GLU A 470 30.46 23.29 -20.57
C GLU A 470 29.77 22.80 -21.86
N SER A 471 30.54 22.64 -22.94
CA SER A 471 30.05 22.24 -24.27
C SER A 471 29.72 20.75 -24.42
N ASN A 472 30.14 19.91 -23.47
CA ASN A 472 29.84 18.48 -23.44
C ASN A 472 28.86 18.18 -22.28
N MET A 473 27.60 17.94 -22.63
CA MET A 473 26.53 17.68 -21.66
C MET A 473 26.61 16.24 -21.13
N GLU A 474 27.27 16.04 -19.98
CA GLU A 474 27.33 14.75 -19.27
C GLU A 474 26.06 14.54 -18.42
N PRO A 475 25.29 13.44 -18.60
CA PRO A 475 24.00 13.27 -17.93
C PRO A 475 24.07 13.33 -16.40
N LEU A 476 25.14 12.79 -15.80
CA LEU A 476 25.34 12.82 -14.34
C LEU A 476 25.47 14.25 -13.81
N ILE A 477 26.30 15.07 -14.47
CA ILE A 477 26.57 16.45 -14.07
C ILE A 477 25.34 17.31 -14.31
N GLN A 478 24.73 17.17 -15.49
CA GLN A 478 23.56 17.96 -15.85
C GLN A 478 22.34 17.59 -14.99
N GLY A 479 22.10 16.30 -14.71
CA GLY A 479 21.06 15.86 -13.79
C GLY A 479 21.25 16.42 -12.38
N ARG A 480 22.49 16.41 -11.87
CA ARG A 480 22.81 17.01 -10.55
C ARG A 480 22.66 18.54 -10.57
N LYS A 481 23.01 19.21 -11.66
CA LYS A 481 22.78 20.65 -11.85
C LYS A 481 21.29 20.97 -11.75
N MET A 482 20.43 20.20 -12.44
CA MET A 482 18.97 20.38 -12.35
C MET A 482 18.46 20.19 -10.92
N ALA A 483 18.95 19.16 -10.23
CA ALA A 483 18.62 18.93 -8.83
C ALA A 483 19.01 20.12 -7.95
N LEU A 484 20.20 20.70 -8.10
CA LEU A 484 20.65 21.88 -7.35
C LEU A 484 19.85 23.15 -7.72
N LEU A 485 19.58 23.35 -9.01
CA LEU A 485 18.85 24.50 -9.54
C LEU A 485 17.46 24.64 -8.91
N VAL A 486 16.70 23.52 -8.85
CA VAL A 486 15.35 23.55 -8.27
C VAL A 486 15.36 23.82 -6.77
N ARG A 487 16.40 23.39 -6.03
CA ARG A 487 16.56 23.76 -4.60
C ARG A 487 16.82 25.24 -4.47
N ARG A 488 17.77 25.77 -5.25
CA ARG A 488 18.17 27.17 -5.19
C ARG A 488 17.04 28.13 -5.57
N ALA A 489 16.13 27.69 -6.45
CA ALA A 489 14.96 28.48 -6.84
C ALA A 489 13.99 28.75 -5.68
N LEU A 490 13.85 27.82 -4.74
CA LEU A 490 12.92 27.92 -3.62
C LEU A 490 13.59 28.35 -2.31
N ILE A 491 14.78 27.82 -2.01
CA ILE A 491 15.42 28.00 -0.71
C ILE A 491 15.97 29.43 -0.57
N PHE A 492 15.66 30.05 0.58
CA PHE A 492 16.18 31.36 1.02
C PHE A 492 15.92 32.51 0.05
N THR A 493 14.83 32.41 -0.71
CA THR A 493 14.33 33.50 -1.53
C THR A 493 13.22 34.21 -0.76
N SER A 494 13.41 35.50 -0.47
CA SER A 494 12.60 36.23 0.51
C SER A 494 11.34 36.88 -0.07
N SER A 495 11.32 37.14 -1.37
CA SER A 495 10.17 37.75 -2.05
C SER A 495 9.44 36.76 -2.94
N SER A 496 8.11 36.79 -2.92
CA SER A 496 7.26 35.93 -3.75
C SER A 496 7.54 36.11 -5.25
N ASP A 497 7.78 37.35 -5.69
CA ASP A 497 8.10 37.66 -7.09
C ASP A 497 9.45 37.06 -7.54
N GLU A 498 10.44 37.04 -6.65
CA GLU A 498 11.73 36.44 -6.93
C GLU A 498 11.66 34.90 -6.94
N ILE A 499 10.86 34.29 -6.06
CA ILE A 499 10.58 32.84 -6.10
C ILE A 499 9.96 32.49 -7.44
N LYS A 500 8.94 33.24 -7.88
CA LYS A 500 8.29 33.04 -9.19
C LYS A 500 9.28 33.15 -10.35
N ARG A 501 10.10 34.20 -10.37
CA ARG A 501 11.15 34.41 -11.39
C ARG A 501 12.15 33.24 -11.40
N ASN A 502 12.64 32.81 -10.24
CA ASN A 502 13.61 31.73 -10.16
C ASN A 502 13.00 30.37 -10.53
N CYS A 503 11.76 30.10 -10.13
CA CYS A 503 11.02 28.90 -10.52
C CYS A 503 10.80 28.86 -12.03
N TYR A 504 10.43 30.00 -12.65
CA TYR A 504 10.28 30.10 -14.10
C TYR A 504 11.59 29.78 -14.84
N ILE A 505 12.73 30.31 -14.37
CA ILE A 505 14.05 30.00 -14.93
C ILE A 505 14.34 28.49 -14.79
N ALA A 506 14.10 27.91 -13.61
CA ALA A 506 14.31 26.50 -13.37
C ALA A 506 13.43 25.62 -14.28
N LEU A 507 12.15 25.96 -14.43
CA LEU A 507 11.20 25.25 -15.31
C LEU A 507 11.63 25.33 -16.77
N THR A 508 12.14 26.48 -17.22
CA THR A 508 12.66 26.65 -18.59
C THR A 508 13.88 25.75 -18.83
N GLU A 509 14.83 25.71 -17.89
CA GLU A 509 16.00 24.81 -17.99
C GLU A 509 15.61 23.33 -17.94
N LEU A 510 14.66 22.95 -17.07
CA LEU A 510 14.12 21.60 -17.01
C LEU A 510 13.43 21.20 -18.32
N SER A 511 12.60 22.09 -18.89
CA SER A 511 11.93 21.87 -20.17
C SER A 511 12.93 21.67 -21.31
N SER A 512 14.02 22.45 -21.33
CA SER A 512 15.13 22.25 -22.26
C SER A 512 15.78 20.87 -22.07
N CYS A 513 16.08 20.47 -20.83
CA CYS A 513 16.69 19.16 -20.55
C CYS A 513 15.78 17.98 -20.90
N LEU A 514 14.47 18.12 -20.70
CA LEU A 514 13.48 17.10 -21.06
C LEU A 514 13.34 16.94 -22.59
N SER A 515 13.52 18.02 -23.34
CA SER A 515 13.40 18.03 -24.81
C SER A 515 14.71 17.75 -25.55
N LEU A 516 15.85 17.71 -24.86
CA LEU A 516 17.17 17.45 -25.44
C LEU A 516 17.23 16.07 -26.13
N SER A 517 17.93 16.03 -27.27
CA SER A 517 18.24 14.81 -28.01
C SER A 517 19.75 14.56 -28.01
N PHE A 518 20.15 13.30 -27.81
CA PHE A 518 21.55 12.86 -27.86
C PHE A 518 21.73 11.79 -28.92
N GLU A 519 22.96 11.62 -29.42
CA GLU A 519 23.32 10.47 -30.25
C GLU A 519 23.13 9.14 -29.49
N ASN A 520 23.45 9.12 -28.19
CA ASN A 520 23.24 7.96 -27.34
C ASN A 520 21.89 8.04 -26.60
N LYS A 521 20.91 7.25 -27.07
CA LYS A 521 19.54 7.18 -26.51
C LYS A 521 19.53 6.90 -25.00
N LYS A 522 20.45 6.10 -24.46
CA LYS A 522 20.49 5.78 -23.03
C LYS A 522 20.94 6.97 -22.19
N HIS A 523 21.90 7.76 -22.68
CA HIS A 523 22.33 8.99 -22.03
C HIS A 523 21.21 10.04 -22.04
N GLN A 524 20.45 10.11 -23.14
CA GLN A 524 19.26 10.93 -23.23
C GLN A 524 18.22 10.55 -22.18
N ILE A 525 17.85 9.27 -22.09
CA ILE A 525 16.88 8.76 -21.11
C ILE A 525 17.36 9.04 -19.68
N ALA A 526 18.63 8.81 -19.38
CA ALA A 526 19.21 9.08 -18.05
C ALA A 526 19.02 10.55 -17.63
N LEU A 527 19.29 11.50 -18.54
CA LEU A 527 19.12 12.92 -18.27
C LEU A 527 17.63 13.31 -18.17
N GLN A 528 16.79 12.81 -19.07
CA GLN A 528 15.36 13.11 -19.10
C GLN A 528 14.66 12.62 -17.81
N LEU A 529 15.02 11.42 -17.32
CA LEU A 529 14.51 10.90 -16.05
C LEU A 529 15.00 11.73 -14.85
N ALA A 530 16.26 12.17 -14.84
CA ALA A 530 16.78 13.04 -13.78
C ALA A 530 16.09 14.41 -13.76
N ALA A 531 15.80 14.97 -14.95
CA ALA A 531 15.03 16.21 -15.10
C ALA A 531 13.57 16.03 -14.66
N ALA A 532 12.92 14.91 -15.02
CA ALA A 532 11.55 14.59 -14.59
C ALA A 532 11.46 14.43 -13.06
N CYS A 533 12.43 13.74 -12.45
CA CYS A 533 12.54 13.61 -10.99
C CYS A 533 12.78 14.96 -10.29
N SER A 534 13.53 15.87 -10.91
CA SER A 534 13.78 17.22 -10.39
C SER A 534 12.54 18.11 -10.53
N LEU A 535 11.80 17.97 -11.63
CA LEU A 535 10.52 18.65 -11.86
C LEU A 535 9.49 18.23 -10.80
N ALA A 536 9.31 16.92 -10.58
CA ALA A 536 8.39 16.42 -9.57
C ALA A 536 8.72 16.96 -8.17
N TRP A 537 10.01 16.95 -7.79
CA TRP A 537 10.44 17.52 -6.51
C TRP A 537 10.13 19.02 -6.39
N LEU A 538 10.33 19.80 -7.47
CA LEU A 538 10.04 21.24 -7.48
C LEU A 538 8.55 21.50 -7.25
N LEU A 539 7.69 20.77 -7.95
CA LEU A 539 6.25 20.94 -7.94
C LEU A 539 5.59 20.45 -6.63
N GLU A 540 6.08 19.34 -6.05
CA GLU A 540 5.59 18.82 -4.77
C GLU A 540 6.03 19.68 -3.58
N ASN A 541 6.96 20.63 -3.78
CA ASN A 541 7.45 21.46 -2.70
C ASN A 541 6.37 22.48 -2.27
N PRO A 542 6.02 22.57 -0.96
CA PRO A 542 4.99 23.50 -0.50
C PRO A 542 5.26 24.98 -0.76
N SER A 543 6.53 25.36 -1.02
CA SER A 543 6.92 26.73 -1.34
C SER A 543 6.82 27.07 -2.84
N PHE A 544 6.48 26.10 -3.70
CA PHE A 544 6.31 26.33 -5.13
C PHE A 544 5.06 27.20 -5.39
N PRO A 545 5.17 28.31 -6.15
CA PRO A 545 4.02 29.12 -6.55
C PRO A 545 3.31 28.48 -7.77
N PRO A 546 2.07 27.96 -7.63
CA PRO A 546 1.38 27.25 -8.71
C PRO A 546 1.10 28.12 -9.95
N ASP A 547 0.95 29.43 -9.76
CA ASP A 547 0.63 30.40 -10.81
C ASP A 547 1.82 30.72 -11.75
N VAL A 548 3.01 30.17 -11.50
CA VAL A 548 4.16 30.32 -12.41
C VAL A 548 3.87 29.69 -13.79
N LEU A 549 3.12 28.59 -13.82
CA LEU A 549 2.81 27.83 -15.03
C LEU A 549 1.44 28.16 -15.64
N SER A 550 0.68 29.08 -15.03
CA SER A 550 -0.71 29.35 -15.44
C SER A 550 -0.83 30.28 -16.66
N ASN A 551 0.26 30.89 -17.13
CA ASN A 551 0.24 31.79 -18.29
C ASN A 551 0.04 31.01 -19.60
N SER A 552 -1.13 31.16 -20.24
CA SER A 552 -1.47 30.46 -21.49
C SER A 552 -0.60 30.84 -22.69
N LEU A 553 0.08 31.99 -22.64
CA LEU A 553 0.97 32.44 -23.72
C LEU A 553 2.39 31.87 -23.59
N ASP A 554 2.73 31.26 -22.46
CA ASP A 554 4.04 30.67 -22.24
C ASP A 554 4.05 29.19 -22.69
N PRO A 555 4.91 28.80 -23.65
CA PRO A 555 5.00 27.41 -24.12
C PRO A 555 5.69 26.46 -23.14
N THR A 556 6.18 26.93 -21.99
CA THR A 556 6.95 26.09 -21.05
C THR A 556 6.15 24.88 -20.57
N LEU A 557 4.90 25.07 -20.11
CA LEU A 557 4.07 23.95 -19.64
C LEU A 557 3.75 22.96 -20.76
N SER A 558 3.37 23.45 -21.95
CA SER A 558 3.06 22.58 -23.09
C SER A 558 4.30 21.81 -23.58
N SER A 559 5.49 22.43 -23.53
CA SER A 559 6.76 21.78 -23.82
C SER A 559 7.12 20.69 -22.81
N ILE A 560 6.91 20.92 -21.51
CA ILE A 560 7.09 19.92 -20.44
C ILE A 560 6.17 18.72 -20.70
N LEU A 561 4.87 18.97 -20.93
CA LEU A 561 3.88 17.91 -21.16
C LEU A 561 4.22 17.06 -22.40
N ALA A 562 4.56 17.71 -23.52
CA ALA A 562 4.97 17.02 -24.74
C ALA A 562 6.27 16.22 -24.55
N SER A 563 7.23 16.73 -23.76
CA SER A 563 8.48 16.04 -23.48
C SER A 563 8.29 14.83 -22.58
N LEU A 564 7.40 14.90 -21.58
CA LEU A 564 7.01 13.76 -20.75
C LEU A 564 6.27 12.70 -21.57
N ALA A 565 5.36 13.08 -22.48
CA ALA A 565 4.76 12.15 -23.43
C ALA A 565 5.83 11.44 -24.27
N ASN A 566 6.75 12.19 -24.88
CA ASN A 566 7.83 11.61 -25.68
C ASN A 566 8.76 10.71 -24.86
N LEU A 567 9.05 11.06 -23.61
CA LEU A 567 9.81 10.19 -22.71
C LEU A 567 9.08 8.87 -22.47
N ALA A 568 7.77 8.91 -22.18
CA ALA A 568 6.95 7.70 -22.01
C ALA A 568 6.88 6.83 -23.29
N LYS A 569 7.00 7.43 -24.49
CA LYS A 569 7.11 6.69 -25.76
C LYS A 569 8.50 6.07 -25.98
N ASN A 570 9.55 6.67 -25.41
CA ASN A 570 10.94 6.30 -25.68
C ASN A 570 11.49 5.22 -24.73
N VAL A 571 10.97 5.14 -23.51
CA VAL A 571 11.34 4.14 -22.48
C VAL A 571 10.69 2.79 -22.78
N GLU A 572 11.38 1.71 -22.41
CA GLU A 572 10.97 0.35 -22.73
C GLU A 572 10.14 -0.27 -21.60
N GLU A 573 10.53 -0.06 -20.34
CA GLU A 573 9.96 -0.69 -19.15
C GLU A 573 8.64 -0.01 -18.71
N ASP A 574 7.65 -0.84 -18.36
CA ASP A 574 6.34 -0.33 -17.92
C ASP A 574 6.40 0.35 -16.54
N GLU A 575 7.29 -0.10 -15.64
CA GLU A 575 7.54 0.59 -14.35
C GLU A 575 8.01 2.04 -14.56
N THR A 576 8.90 2.26 -15.53
CA THR A 576 9.39 3.61 -15.89
C THR A 576 8.26 4.46 -16.46
N LYS A 577 7.38 3.88 -17.29
CA LYS A 577 6.20 4.59 -17.83
C LYS A 577 5.22 4.96 -16.72
N LEU A 578 4.99 4.08 -15.74
CA LEU A 578 4.17 4.38 -14.56
C LEU A 578 4.78 5.51 -13.70
N LEU A 579 6.10 5.54 -13.54
CA LEU A 579 6.79 6.66 -12.89
C LEU A 579 6.54 7.99 -13.63
N ILE A 580 6.58 7.98 -14.97
CA ILE A 580 6.28 9.17 -15.78
C ILE A 580 4.80 9.59 -15.63
N LEU A 581 3.86 8.66 -15.54
CA LEU A 581 2.45 8.98 -15.25
C LEU A 581 2.30 9.66 -13.89
N ARG A 582 3.05 9.22 -12.87
CA ARG A 582 3.08 9.88 -11.56
C ARG A 582 3.63 11.30 -11.65
N HIS A 583 4.66 11.53 -12.46
CA HIS A 583 5.17 12.88 -12.70
C HIS A 583 4.15 13.76 -13.44
N LEU A 584 3.37 13.21 -14.37
CA LEU A 584 2.25 13.93 -15.00
C LEU A 584 1.13 14.26 -14.01
N GLN A 585 0.81 13.35 -13.09
CA GLN A 585 -0.12 13.63 -11.99
C GLN A 585 0.35 14.81 -11.16
N CYS A 586 1.63 14.83 -10.80
CA CYS A 586 2.24 15.91 -10.03
C CYS A 586 2.14 17.28 -10.76
N VAL A 587 2.31 17.30 -12.08
CA VAL A 587 2.10 18.51 -12.90
C VAL A 587 0.64 18.96 -12.85
N PHE A 588 -0.32 18.04 -12.92
CA PHE A 588 -1.74 18.35 -12.82
C PHE A 588 -2.09 18.96 -11.46
N GLU A 589 -1.68 18.31 -10.36
CA GLU A 589 -2.06 18.69 -9.01
C GLU A 589 -1.44 20.03 -8.56
N ASN A 590 -0.21 20.33 -8.99
CA ASN A 590 0.56 21.46 -8.46
C ASN A 590 0.83 22.58 -9.47
N GLY A 591 0.61 22.35 -10.77
CA GLY A 591 1.01 23.27 -11.85
C GLY A 591 -0.05 24.29 -12.29
N ASN A 592 -1.21 24.36 -11.63
CA ASN A 592 -2.35 25.22 -11.99
C ASN A 592 -2.65 25.23 -13.51
N ILE A 593 -2.98 24.05 -14.04
CA ILE A 593 -3.06 23.82 -15.49
C ILE A 593 -4.37 24.29 -16.14
N GLU A 594 -5.17 25.11 -15.46
CA GLU A 594 -6.52 25.48 -15.91
C GLU A 594 -6.56 26.05 -17.33
N SER A 595 -5.56 26.85 -17.67
CA SER A 595 -5.43 27.51 -18.96
C SER A 595 -4.85 26.61 -20.07
N ASN A 596 -4.41 25.39 -19.73
CA ASN A 596 -3.67 24.48 -20.61
C ASN A 596 -4.24 23.05 -20.63
N PHE A 597 -5.47 22.84 -20.17
CA PHE A 597 -6.10 21.52 -20.13
C PHE A 597 -6.09 20.79 -21.48
N GLY A 598 -6.29 21.49 -22.60
CA GLY A 598 -6.25 20.87 -23.93
C GLY A 598 -4.92 20.16 -24.23
N SER A 599 -3.79 20.79 -23.88
CA SER A 599 -2.45 20.18 -24.03
C SER A 599 -2.25 18.98 -23.11
N PHE A 600 -2.82 19.03 -21.91
CA PHE A 600 -2.77 17.93 -20.94
C PHE A 600 -3.61 16.73 -21.40
N ILE A 601 -4.83 16.95 -21.89
CA ILE A 601 -5.70 15.90 -22.45
C ILE A 601 -5.04 15.27 -23.68
N GLN A 602 -4.42 16.08 -24.56
CA GLN A 602 -3.67 15.55 -25.70
C GLN A 602 -2.49 14.68 -25.24
N THR A 603 -1.79 15.07 -24.18
CA THR A 603 -0.68 14.29 -23.59
C THR A 603 -1.15 12.93 -23.07
N ILE A 604 -2.31 12.88 -22.38
CA ILE A 604 -2.95 11.63 -21.97
C ILE A 604 -3.28 10.76 -23.18
N HIS A 605 -3.88 11.35 -24.23
CA HIS A 605 -4.23 10.62 -25.44
C HIS A 605 -2.99 10.07 -26.18
N ASP A 606 -1.90 10.82 -26.20
CA ASP A 606 -0.64 10.41 -26.81
C ASP A 606 0.01 9.20 -26.10
N ILE A 607 -0.02 9.18 -24.77
CA ILE A 607 0.51 8.07 -23.95
C ILE A 607 -0.43 6.87 -24.01
N TRP A 608 -1.73 7.10 -24.15
CA TRP A 608 -2.69 6.01 -24.33
C TRP A 608 -2.37 5.14 -25.54
N GLN A 609 -2.00 5.75 -26.68
CA GLN A 609 -1.67 4.99 -27.89
C GLN A 609 -0.48 4.05 -27.68
N THR A 610 0.44 4.37 -26.77
CA THR A 610 1.57 3.48 -26.44
C THR A 610 1.22 2.41 -25.40
N ALA A 611 0.16 2.60 -24.63
CA ALA A 611 -0.29 1.66 -23.60
C ALA A 611 -1.15 0.48 -24.11
N GLN A 612 -1.38 0.37 -25.42
CA GLN A 612 -2.20 -0.73 -25.99
C GLN A 612 -1.65 -2.14 -25.71
N GLY A 613 -0.33 -2.26 -25.48
CA GLY A 613 0.34 -3.54 -25.23
C GLY A 613 0.50 -3.97 -23.76
N SER A 614 0.21 -3.09 -22.78
CA SER A 614 0.44 -3.35 -21.36
C SER A 614 -0.78 -3.00 -20.51
N LEU A 615 -1.39 -4.01 -19.89
CA LEU A 615 -2.57 -3.84 -19.02
C LEU A 615 -2.26 -3.03 -17.76
N GLN A 616 -1.04 -3.13 -17.22
CA GLN A 616 -0.63 -2.38 -16.03
C GLN A 616 -0.50 -0.89 -16.33
N LEU A 617 0.16 -0.53 -17.43
CA LEU A 617 0.27 0.87 -17.86
C LEU A 617 -1.12 1.45 -18.18
N ARG A 618 -1.97 0.64 -18.81
CA ARG A 618 -3.35 0.99 -19.13
C ARG A 618 -4.17 1.30 -17.87
N SER A 619 -4.08 0.43 -16.87
CA SER A 619 -4.68 0.63 -15.54
C SER A 619 -4.16 1.91 -14.88
N GLY A 620 -2.83 2.13 -14.89
CA GLY A 620 -2.22 3.35 -14.37
C GLY A 620 -2.73 4.63 -15.03
N LEU A 621 -2.94 4.61 -16.36
CA LEU A 621 -3.50 5.77 -17.08
C LEU A 621 -4.95 6.03 -16.70
N ILE A 622 -5.76 4.98 -16.53
CA ILE A 622 -7.15 5.09 -16.06
C ILE A 622 -7.18 5.70 -14.65
N VAL A 623 -6.29 5.29 -13.76
CA VAL A 623 -6.17 5.86 -12.40
C VAL A 623 -5.81 7.35 -12.46
N LEU A 624 -4.87 7.75 -13.31
CA LEU A 624 -4.53 9.17 -13.52
C LEU A 624 -5.75 9.97 -14.01
N VAL A 625 -6.44 9.49 -15.04
CA VAL A 625 -7.64 10.14 -15.59
C VAL A 625 -8.75 10.22 -14.53
N THR A 626 -8.89 9.18 -13.69
CA THR A 626 -9.84 9.15 -12.58
C THR A 626 -9.54 10.27 -11.57
N ALA A 627 -8.29 10.39 -11.12
CA ALA A 627 -7.87 11.43 -10.18
C ALA A 627 -8.11 12.84 -10.75
N VAL A 628 -7.75 13.04 -12.02
CA VAL A 628 -8.00 14.29 -12.76
C VAL A 628 -9.48 14.61 -12.80
N MET A 629 -10.33 13.65 -13.18
CA MET A 629 -11.77 13.87 -13.28
C MET A 629 -12.41 14.17 -11.91
N GLN A 630 -11.98 13.49 -10.85
CA GLN A 630 -12.44 13.76 -9.48
C GLN A 630 -12.14 15.20 -9.06
N ALA A 631 -10.96 15.72 -9.40
CA ALA A 631 -10.60 17.11 -9.15
C ALA A 631 -11.45 18.09 -9.98
N LEU A 632 -11.68 17.81 -11.27
CA LEU A 632 -12.52 18.66 -12.11
C LEU A 632 -13.99 18.71 -11.63
N ASN A 633 -14.48 17.62 -11.04
CA ASN A 633 -15.85 17.49 -10.54
C ASN A 633 -16.04 17.88 -9.06
N SER A 634 -15.00 18.29 -8.33
CA SER A 634 -15.10 18.49 -6.87
C SER A 634 -15.98 19.68 -6.47
N ASP A 635 -15.85 20.81 -7.18
CA ASP A 635 -16.54 22.08 -6.87
C ASP A 635 -17.19 22.73 -8.10
N SER A 636 -17.96 23.82 -7.89
CA SER A 636 -18.63 24.56 -8.96
C SER A 636 -17.60 25.27 -9.85
N ALA A 637 -17.32 24.65 -11.00
CA ALA A 637 -16.25 24.95 -11.93
C ALA A 637 -16.41 26.24 -12.75
N SER A 638 -15.27 26.88 -13.06
CA SER A 638 -15.11 27.90 -14.12
C SER A 638 -15.53 27.34 -15.50
N PRO A 639 -15.79 28.20 -16.52
CA PRO A 639 -16.12 27.71 -17.86
C PRO A 639 -14.99 26.87 -18.48
N GLU A 640 -13.72 27.16 -18.16
CA GLU A 640 -12.56 26.41 -18.61
C GLU A 640 -12.53 24.99 -18.03
N VAL A 641 -12.75 24.85 -16.71
CA VAL A 641 -12.82 23.55 -16.02
C VAL A 641 -14.01 22.73 -16.53
N THR A 642 -15.15 23.38 -16.81
CA THR A 642 -16.31 22.72 -17.42
C THR A 642 -15.98 22.14 -18.80
N SER A 643 -15.37 22.95 -19.67
CA SER A 643 -14.97 22.53 -21.02
C SER A 643 -13.96 21.38 -20.98
N ALA A 644 -12.99 21.46 -20.06
CA ALA A 644 -12.01 20.39 -19.85
C ALA A 644 -12.65 19.08 -19.38
N ALA A 645 -13.60 19.14 -18.43
CA ALA A 645 -14.34 17.98 -17.96
C ALA A 645 -15.16 17.34 -19.08
N GLU A 646 -15.81 18.13 -19.94
CA GLU A 646 -16.56 17.63 -21.10
C GLU A 646 -15.65 16.92 -22.11
N GLN A 647 -14.50 17.54 -22.46
CA GLN A 647 -13.50 16.93 -23.36
C GLN A 647 -12.92 15.65 -22.77
N LEU A 648 -12.54 15.67 -21.49
CA LEU A 648 -12.00 14.50 -20.81
C LEU A 648 -13.04 13.38 -20.71
N THR A 649 -14.31 13.70 -20.47
CA THR A 649 -15.42 12.73 -20.47
C THR A 649 -15.53 12.05 -21.83
N GLN A 650 -15.45 12.82 -22.92
CA GLN A 650 -15.48 12.26 -24.27
C GLN A 650 -14.32 11.29 -24.52
N VAL A 651 -13.10 11.67 -24.12
CA VAL A 651 -11.92 10.80 -24.25
C VAL A 651 -12.02 9.57 -23.34
N ALA A 652 -12.41 9.75 -22.08
CA ALA A 652 -12.60 8.70 -21.08
C ALA A 652 -13.56 7.61 -21.57
N VAL A 653 -14.74 8.01 -22.05
CA VAL A 653 -15.77 7.06 -22.52
C VAL A 653 -15.33 6.33 -23.79
N THR A 654 -14.88 7.08 -24.80
CA THR A 654 -14.60 6.51 -26.13
C THR A 654 -13.30 5.72 -26.17
N SER A 655 -12.27 6.18 -25.46
CA SER A 655 -10.94 5.59 -25.51
C SER A 655 -10.74 4.55 -24.41
N PHE A 656 -11.25 4.76 -23.20
CA PHE A 656 -10.96 3.89 -22.05
C PHE A 656 -12.12 2.96 -21.70
N LEU A 657 -13.26 3.52 -21.25
CA LEU A 657 -14.32 2.74 -20.63
C LEU A 657 -14.96 1.72 -21.58
N ILE A 658 -15.39 2.14 -22.78
CA ILE A 658 -16.05 1.21 -23.72
C ILE A 658 -15.10 0.08 -24.15
N PRO A 659 -13.88 0.35 -24.66
CA PRO A 659 -12.98 -0.72 -25.08
C PRO A 659 -12.60 -1.67 -23.95
N ASP A 660 -12.31 -1.15 -22.75
CA ASP A 660 -11.75 -1.93 -21.64
C ASP A 660 -12.79 -2.74 -20.89
N LEU A 661 -13.97 -2.15 -20.63
CA LEU A 661 -15.07 -2.91 -20.05
C LEU A 661 -15.62 -3.93 -21.05
N THR A 662 -15.62 -3.64 -22.36
CA THR A 662 -15.97 -4.65 -23.37
C THR A 662 -14.96 -5.81 -23.38
N ARG A 663 -13.66 -5.51 -23.26
CA ARG A 663 -12.61 -6.53 -23.16
C ARG A 663 -12.80 -7.38 -21.90
N PHE A 664 -13.01 -6.74 -20.75
CA PHE A 664 -13.31 -7.41 -19.47
C PHE A 664 -14.54 -8.32 -19.59
N ILE A 665 -15.64 -7.84 -20.17
CA ILE A 665 -16.86 -8.64 -20.35
C ILE A 665 -16.61 -9.87 -21.22
N LYS A 666 -15.89 -9.72 -22.34
CA LYS A 666 -15.67 -10.80 -23.32
C LYS A 666 -14.58 -11.80 -22.91
N LEU A 667 -13.54 -11.34 -22.23
CA LEU A 667 -12.32 -12.13 -21.97
C LEU A 667 -12.20 -12.55 -20.50
N GLY A 668 -12.60 -11.70 -19.55
CA GLY A 668 -12.48 -11.93 -18.10
C GLY A 668 -11.09 -12.45 -17.70
N ASP A 669 -11.07 -13.55 -16.95
CA ASP A 669 -9.87 -14.26 -16.49
C ASP A 669 -8.92 -14.67 -17.64
N LYS A 670 -9.43 -14.81 -18.87
CA LYS A 670 -8.64 -15.19 -20.04
C LYS A 670 -8.02 -13.94 -20.66
N ASP A 671 -6.95 -13.41 -20.05
CA ASP A 671 -6.05 -12.32 -20.53
C ASP A 671 -5.81 -11.22 -19.47
N ASP A 672 -5.87 -11.57 -18.17
CA ASP A 672 -5.68 -10.64 -17.04
C ASP A 672 -6.55 -9.36 -17.11
N ALA A 673 -7.66 -9.40 -17.87
CA ALA A 673 -8.52 -8.25 -18.13
C ALA A 673 -9.25 -7.77 -16.87
N ASP A 674 -9.34 -8.62 -15.84
CA ASP A 674 -9.85 -8.29 -14.51
C ASP A 674 -9.07 -7.15 -13.85
N LEU A 675 -7.78 -6.96 -14.19
CA LEU A 675 -6.96 -5.83 -13.71
C LEU A 675 -7.52 -4.46 -14.11
N LEU A 676 -8.38 -4.41 -15.14
CA LEU A 676 -9.00 -3.17 -15.63
C LEU A 676 -10.37 -2.90 -15.02
N ALA A 677 -11.01 -3.88 -14.37
CA ALA A 677 -12.38 -3.75 -13.87
C ALA A 677 -12.49 -2.62 -12.82
N ASP A 678 -11.68 -2.67 -11.76
CA ASP A 678 -11.72 -1.67 -10.69
C ASP A 678 -11.35 -0.27 -11.19
N PRO A 679 -10.23 -0.07 -11.94
CA PRO A 679 -9.92 1.24 -12.51
C PRO A 679 -11.03 1.80 -13.39
N CYS A 680 -11.63 0.99 -14.28
CA CYS A 680 -12.69 1.46 -15.16
C CYS A 680 -13.96 1.84 -14.40
N LEU A 681 -14.35 1.06 -13.39
CA LEU A 681 -15.51 1.39 -12.55
C LEU A 681 -15.26 2.67 -11.74
N LEU A 682 -14.07 2.85 -11.19
CA LEU A 682 -13.69 4.09 -10.48
C LEU A 682 -13.67 5.30 -11.42
N LEU A 683 -13.20 5.15 -12.66
CA LEU A 683 -13.25 6.20 -13.67
C LEU A 683 -14.70 6.57 -14.01
N TRP A 684 -15.55 5.57 -14.27
CA TRP A 684 -16.96 5.85 -14.55
C TRP A 684 -17.62 6.57 -13.37
N ARG A 685 -17.39 6.12 -12.14
CA ARG A 685 -17.84 6.81 -10.92
C ARG A 685 -17.37 8.25 -10.89
N ALA A 686 -16.09 8.52 -11.18
CA ALA A 686 -15.54 9.88 -11.21
C ALA A 686 -16.21 10.78 -12.25
N LEU A 687 -16.64 10.24 -13.40
CA LEU A 687 -17.34 11.01 -14.43
C LEU A 687 -18.71 11.52 -13.96
N VAL A 688 -19.39 10.77 -13.10
CA VAL A 688 -20.79 11.04 -12.72
C VAL A 688 -20.97 11.54 -11.28
N THR A 689 -19.90 11.55 -10.47
CA THR A 689 -19.95 11.99 -9.07
C THR A 689 -19.15 13.28 -8.83
N GLY A 690 -19.55 14.04 -7.80
CA GLY A 690 -18.98 15.34 -7.46
C GLY A 690 -19.99 16.49 -7.63
N ARG A 691 -19.71 17.65 -7.02
CA ARG A 691 -20.62 18.83 -7.09
C ARG A 691 -20.60 19.51 -8.45
N GLY A 692 -19.47 19.41 -9.16
CA GLY A 692 -19.27 19.95 -10.51
C GLY A 692 -19.70 19.01 -11.64
N ALA A 693 -20.03 17.75 -11.33
CA ALA A 693 -20.40 16.75 -12.33
C ALA A 693 -21.64 17.16 -13.12
N ARG A 694 -21.64 16.90 -14.43
CA ARG A 694 -22.73 17.23 -15.36
C ARG A 694 -23.03 16.06 -16.26
N TRP A 695 -24.31 15.90 -16.64
CA TRP A 695 -24.68 14.92 -17.64
C TRP A 695 -24.05 15.26 -19.00
N SER A 696 -23.45 14.26 -19.64
CA SER A 696 -22.92 14.37 -21.00
C SER A 696 -23.56 13.31 -21.89
N PRO A 697 -24.04 13.64 -23.10
CA PRO A 697 -24.65 12.67 -24.02
C PRO A 697 -23.75 11.49 -24.36
N ILE A 698 -22.42 11.65 -24.30
CA ILE A 698 -21.49 10.55 -24.58
C ILE A 698 -21.62 9.39 -23.58
N LEU A 699 -22.06 9.67 -22.34
CA LEU A 699 -22.28 8.65 -21.32
C LEU A 699 -23.36 7.64 -21.74
N GLU A 700 -24.29 8.03 -22.61
CA GLU A 700 -25.33 7.13 -23.16
C GLU A 700 -24.73 5.94 -23.91
N GLN A 701 -23.51 6.07 -24.47
CA GLN A 701 -22.84 4.96 -25.14
C GLN A 701 -22.45 3.82 -24.19
N LEU A 702 -22.29 4.10 -22.89
CA LEU A 702 -21.97 3.09 -21.87
C LEU A 702 -23.13 2.12 -21.64
N MET A 703 -24.35 2.43 -22.09
CA MET A 703 -25.49 1.51 -22.04
C MET A 703 -25.19 0.16 -22.70
N THR A 704 -24.38 0.17 -23.76
CA THR A 704 -24.02 -1.04 -24.50
C THR A 704 -23.28 -2.08 -23.64
N LEU A 705 -22.72 -1.68 -22.50
CA LEU A 705 -22.05 -2.56 -21.54
C LEU A 705 -23.01 -3.24 -20.56
N LEU A 706 -24.22 -2.68 -20.40
CA LEU A 706 -25.28 -3.19 -19.54
C LEU A 706 -26.15 -4.22 -20.26
N ASP A 707 -26.31 -4.07 -21.58
CA ASP A 707 -27.00 -5.02 -22.44
C ASP A 707 -26.11 -6.20 -22.86
N ASN A 708 -26.75 -7.26 -23.37
CA ASN A 708 -26.04 -8.42 -23.92
C ASN A 708 -25.19 -8.02 -25.14
N ILE A 709 -23.86 -8.07 -25.00
CA ILE A 709 -22.96 -7.76 -26.11
C ILE A 709 -23.02 -8.88 -27.15
N HIS A 710 -23.42 -8.56 -28.39
CA HIS A 710 -23.47 -9.52 -29.49
C HIS A 710 -22.09 -10.19 -29.71
N GLY A 711 -22.05 -11.51 -29.53
CA GLY A 711 -20.86 -12.34 -29.79
C GLY A 711 -20.16 -12.94 -28.55
N ALA A 712 -20.58 -12.63 -27.32
CA ALA A 712 -20.16 -13.37 -26.13
C ALA A 712 -21.02 -14.64 -25.96
N ALA A 713 -20.42 -15.75 -25.52
CA ALA A 713 -21.18 -16.96 -25.20
C ALA A 713 -22.01 -16.71 -23.93
N ASP A 714 -23.32 -16.99 -23.97
CA ASP A 714 -24.27 -16.92 -22.86
C ASP A 714 -24.32 -15.61 -22.03
N ASN A 715 -25.21 -14.67 -22.39
CA ASN A 715 -25.71 -13.60 -21.50
C ASN A 715 -24.67 -12.78 -20.69
N GLU A 716 -23.41 -12.68 -21.15
CA GLU A 716 -22.37 -11.94 -20.45
C GLU A 716 -22.53 -10.42 -20.66
N ASN A 717 -22.79 -9.70 -19.57
CA ASN A 717 -22.84 -8.24 -19.45
C ASN A 717 -22.03 -7.78 -18.24
N LEU A 718 -21.85 -6.47 -18.05
CA LEU A 718 -21.06 -5.94 -16.94
C LEU A 718 -21.57 -6.42 -15.56
N TYR A 719 -22.89 -6.42 -15.35
CA TYR A 719 -23.50 -6.86 -14.10
C TYR A 719 -23.17 -8.32 -13.77
N SER A 720 -23.21 -9.22 -14.76
CA SER A 720 -22.90 -10.63 -14.59
C SER A 720 -21.42 -10.94 -14.29
N ARG A 721 -20.52 -10.00 -14.62
CA ARG A 721 -19.06 -10.15 -14.47
C ARG A 721 -18.51 -9.53 -13.20
N ILE A 722 -19.26 -8.67 -12.51
CA ILE A 722 -18.89 -8.13 -11.20
C ILE A 722 -18.87 -9.26 -10.17
N GLN A 723 -17.71 -9.47 -9.53
CA GLN A 723 -17.52 -10.58 -8.58
C GLN A 723 -17.34 -10.12 -7.13
N THR A 724 -16.86 -8.88 -6.91
CA THR A 724 -16.49 -8.40 -5.57
C THR A 724 -17.51 -7.45 -4.98
N VAL A 725 -17.43 -7.27 -3.65
CA VAL A 725 -18.35 -6.39 -2.92
C VAL A 725 -18.17 -4.93 -3.30
N ASP A 726 -16.91 -4.50 -3.30
CA ASP A 726 -16.55 -3.12 -3.58
C ASP A 726 -16.94 -2.71 -5.01
N GLN A 727 -16.78 -3.61 -5.99
CA GLN A 727 -17.22 -3.38 -7.38
C GLN A 727 -18.73 -3.16 -7.48
N MET A 728 -19.52 -3.94 -6.74
CA MET A 728 -20.98 -3.86 -6.77
C MET A 728 -21.48 -2.56 -6.13
N GLU A 729 -20.87 -2.15 -5.02
CA GLU A 729 -21.14 -0.86 -4.37
C GLU A 729 -20.82 0.31 -5.31
N ILE A 730 -19.65 0.29 -5.96
CA ILE A 730 -19.27 1.29 -6.96
C ILE A 730 -20.28 1.31 -8.12
N PHE A 731 -20.71 0.14 -8.60
CA PHE A 731 -21.68 0.02 -9.69
C PHE A 731 -23.03 0.65 -9.34
N PHE A 732 -23.53 0.44 -8.13
CA PHE A 732 -24.77 1.07 -7.66
C PHE A 732 -24.60 2.58 -7.42
N ASP A 733 -23.46 3.02 -6.90
CA ASP A 733 -23.13 4.43 -6.75
C ASP A 733 -23.10 5.17 -8.10
N ILE A 734 -22.57 4.53 -9.15
CA ILE A 734 -22.60 5.06 -10.51
C ILE A 734 -24.04 5.26 -10.96
N ALA A 735 -24.89 4.25 -10.78
CA ALA A 735 -26.28 4.30 -11.25
C ALA A 735 -27.08 5.40 -10.52
N ASP A 736 -26.89 5.51 -9.20
CA ASP A 736 -27.49 6.57 -8.38
C ASP A 736 -27.04 7.97 -8.82
N ALA A 737 -25.74 8.11 -9.12
CA ALA A 737 -25.17 9.35 -9.61
C ALA A 737 -25.68 9.73 -11.02
N CYS A 738 -25.80 8.77 -11.94
CA CYS A 738 -26.42 8.97 -13.25
C CYS A 738 -27.86 9.50 -13.11
N LEU A 739 -28.68 8.90 -12.23
CA LEU A 739 -30.04 9.35 -11.96
C LEU A 739 -30.14 10.76 -11.38
N ARG A 740 -29.12 11.18 -10.61
CA ARG A 740 -29.05 12.56 -10.09
C ARG A 740 -28.74 13.56 -11.20
N LEU A 741 -27.83 13.20 -12.12
CA LEU A 741 -27.41 14.07 -13.22
C LEU A 741 -28.44 14.15 -14.34
N ASN A 742 -29.09 13.04 -14.68
CA ASN A 742 -30.15 13.00 -15.68
C ASN A 742 -31.29 12.09 -15.23
N SER A 743 -32.50 12.66 -15.20
CA SER A 743 -33.73 11.91 -14.97
C SER A 743 -34.80 12.32 -15.97
N SER A 744 -34.43 12.59 -17.23
CA SER A 744 -35.41 12.87 -18.28
C SER A 744 -36.24 11.62 -18.61
N PRO A 745 -37.46 11.76 -19.14
CA PRO A 745 -38.26 10.63 -19.60
C PRO A 745 -37.51 9.75 -20.61
N GLU A 746 -36.77 10.35 -21.54
CA GLU A 746 -35.97 9.65 -22.55
C GLU A 746 -34.86 8.82 -21.89
N PHE A 747 -34.13 9.40 -20.93
CA PHE A 747 -33.12 8.66 -20.19
C PHE A 747 -33.71 7.45 -19.44
N LEU A 748 -34.80 7.67 -18.70
CA LEU A 748 -35.45 6.61 -17.92
C LEU A 748 -36.01 5.50 -18.83
N THR A 749 -36.61 5.84 -19.97
CA THR A 749 -37.11 4.84 -20.92
C THR A 749 -36.00 4.02 -21.55
N LEU A 750 -34.84 4.64 -21.84
CA LEU A 750 -33.71 3.98 -22.46
C LEU A 750 -32.89 3.12 -21.48
N TRP A 751 -32.55 3.64 -20.30
CA TRP A 751 -31.60 3.00 -19.38
C TRP A 751 -32.22 1.97 -18.43
N THR A 752 -33.50 2.08 -18.11
CA THR A 752 -34.09 1.30 -17.01
C THR A 752 -34.11 -0.20 -17.30
N GLU A 753 -34.53 -0.62 -18.50
CA GLU A 753 -34.57 -2.05 -18.83
C GLU A 753 -33.17 -2.66 -18.96
N PRO A 754 -32.20 -2.08 -19.71
CA PRO A 754 -30.83 -2.58 -19.76
C PRO A 754 -30.17 -2.75 -18.39
N PHE A 755 -30.42 -1.82 -17.46
CA PHE A 755 -29.84 -1.88 -16.12
C PHE A 755 -30.47 -2.95 -15.23
N TRP A 756 -31.81 -3.05 -15.18
CA TRP A 756 -32.50 -3.94 -14.24
C TRP A 756 -32.73 -5.36 -14.78
N SER A 757 -32.71 -5.57 -16.10
CA SER A 757 -32.90 -6.91 -16.70
C SER A 757 -31.85 -7.93 -16.23
N PRO A 758 -30.54 -7.61 -16.19
CA PRO A 758 -29.53 -8.50 -15.61
C PRO A 758 -29.75 -8.81 -14.13
N ALA A 759 -30.12 -7.81 -13.33
CA ALA A 759 -30.41 -7.98 -11.90
C ALA A 759 -31.62 -8.89 -11.66
N LEU A 760 -32.68 -8.76 -12.47
CA LEU A 760 -33.83 -9.67 -12.38
C LEU A 760 -33.43 -11.12 -12.73
N ARG A 761 -32.61 -11.32 -13.77
CA ARG A 761 -32.13 -12.64 -14.19
C ARG A 761 -31.17 -13.28 -13.18
N SER A 762 -30.40 -12.49 -12.43
CA SER A 762 -29.55 -13.02 -11.35
C SER A 762 -30.38 -13.52 -10.16
N LEU A 763 -31.51 -12.86 -9.88
CA LEU A 763 -32.46 -13.26 -8.85
C LEU A 763 -33.33 -14.46 -9.27
N VAL A 764 -33.66 -14.55 -10.56
CA VAL A 764 -34.52 -15.58 -11.15
C VAL A 764 -33.78 -16.20 -12.33
N ALA A 765 -33.19 -17.39 -12.11
CA ALA A 765 -32.49 -18.13 -13.15
C ALA A 765 -33.31 -18.23 -14.46
N THR A 766 -32.64 -18.21 -15.62
CA THR A 766 -33.28 -18.09 -16.94
C THR A 766 -34.32 -19.17 -17.23
N ASP A 767 -34.12 -20.39 -16.73
CA ASP A 767 -35.08 -21.50 -16.78
C ASP A 767 -36.35 -21.24 -15.96
N LYS A 768 -36.25 -20.43 -14.90
CA LYS A 768 -37.35 -20.06 -14.00
C LYS A 768 -38.16 -18.84 -14.48
N MET A 769 -37.59 -17.99 -15.34
CA MET A 769 -38.34 -16.91 -16.00
C MET A 769 -39.45 -17.44 -16.92
N GLU A 770 -39.21 -18.61 -17.52
CA GLU A 770 -40.15 -19.31 -18.42
C GLU A 770 -41.00 -20.37 -17.70
N ALA A 771 -40.85 -20.50 -16.38
CA ALA A 771 -41.68 -21.40 -15.60
C ALA A 771 -43.08 -20.81 -15.33
N PRO A 772 -44.11 -21.66 -15.10
CA PRO A 772 -45.43 -21.22 -14.69
C PRO A 772 -45.39 -20.27 -13.49
N PHE A 773 -46.09 -19.13 -13.57
CA PHE A 773 -46.13 -18.10 -12.53
C PHE A 773 -46.57 -18.64 -11.15
N SER A 774 -47.39 -19.69 -11.14
CA SER A 774 -47.84 -20.40 -9.94
C SER A 774 -46.70 -20.99 -9.10
N LEU A 775 -45.55 -21.28 -9.70
CA LEU A 775 -44.38 -21.86 -9.03
C LEU A 775 -43.44 -20.82 -8.41
N ILE A 776 -43.77 -19.53 -8.50
CA ILE A 776 -42.94 -18.46 -7.91
C ILE A 776 -42.79 -18.59 -6.39
N ASN A 777 -43.80 -19.15 -5.72
CA ASN A 777 -43.72 -19.47 -4.28
C ASN A 777 -42.66 -20.52 -3.93
N THR A 778 -42.26 -21.37 -4.89
CA THR A 778 -41.21 -22.39 -4.72
C THR A 778 -39.84 -21.94 -5.22
N PHE A 779 -39.75 -20.81 -5.91
CA PHE A 779 -38.47 -20.14 -6.11
C PHE A 779 -38.03 -19.64 -4.75
N GLY A 780 -37.27 -20.45 -4.01
CA GLY A 780 -36.54 -19.97 -2.85
C GLY A 780 -35.66 -18.81 -3.31
N LEU A 781 -36.16 -17.58 -3.18
CA LEU A 781 -35.35 -16.38 -3.23
C LEU A 781 -34.26 -16.64 -2.19
N PRO A 782 -32.97 -16.54 -2.54
CA PRO A 782 -31.90 -16.97 -1.65
C PRO A 782 -32.09 -16.29 -0.29
N LEU A 783 -32.50 -17.11 0.68
CA LEU A 783 -32.62 -16.77 2.07
C LEU A 783 -31.19 -16.73 2.60
N ASP A 784 -30.74 -15.51 2.81
CA ASP A 784 -29.83 -15.15 3.90
C ASP A 784 -28.34 -15.53 3.84
N ASN A 785 -27.75 -15.88 2.68
CA ASN A 785 -26.29 -16.05 2.59
C ASN A 785 -25.55 -15.05 1.65
N SER A 786 -26.24 -14.32 0.76
CA SER A 786 -25.64 -13.31 -0.14
C SER A 786 -25.93 -11.86 0.30
N HIS A 787 -25.74 -11.59 1.60
CA HIS A 787 -26.33 -10.45 2.31
C HIS A 787 -25.76 -9.05 2.01
N CYS A 788 -24.65 -8.90 1.30
CA CYS A 788 -23.92 -7.62 1.32
C CYS A 788 -24.54 -6.50 0.47
N PHE A 789 -25.29 -6.80 -0.61
CA PHE A 789 -25.69 -5.79 -1.61
C PHE A 789 -27.17 -5.45 -1.67
N ARG A 790 -28.00 -6.30 -1.05
CA ARG A 790 -29.46 -6.21 -1.21
C ARG A 790 -30.02 -4.90 -0.63
N ARG A 791 -29.28 -4.29 0.30
CA ARG A 791 -29.62 -3.01 0.89
C ARG A 791 -29.52 -1.88 -0.13
N GLU A 792 -28.38 -1.80 -0.81
CA GLU A 792 -28.01 -0.78 -1.80
C GLU A 792 -28.87 -0.95 -3.06
N GLU A 793 -29.09 -2.18 -3.49
CA GLU A 793 -29.99 -2.52 -4.60
C GLU A 793 -31.43 -2.04 -4.34
N LEU A 794 -31.98 -2.31 -3.15
CA LEU A 794 -33.34 -1.88 -2.79
C LEU A 794 -33.45 -0.37 -2.60
N LYS A 795 -32.41 0.27 -2.05
CA LYS A 795 -32.35 1.73 -1.96
C LYS A 795 -32.38 2.34 -3.36
N LEU A 796 -31.54 1.84 -4.27
CA LEU A 796 -31.48 2.29 -5.66
C LEU A 796 -32.80 2.02 -6.40
N LEU A 797 -33.43 0.87 -6.20
CA LEU A 797 -34.74 0.56 -6.79
C LEU A 797 -35.82 1.54 -6.31
N ALA A 798 -35.85 1.87 -5.02
CA ALA A 798 -36.78 2.83 -4.45
C ALA A 798 -36.57 4.24 -5.02
N THR A 799 -35.31 4.66 -5.20
CA THR A 799 -34.94 5.90 -5.91
C THR A 799 -35.38 5.88 -7.38
N TRP A 800 -35.12 4.80 -8.09
CA TRP A 800 -35.45 4.66 -9.51
C TRP A 800 -36.96 4.77 -9.73
N CYS A 801 -37.74 4.05 -8.91
CA CYS A 801 -39.20 4.12 -8.93
C CYS A 801 -39.70 5.55 -8.66
N SER A 802 -39.12 6.24 -7.68
CA SER A 802 -39.44 7.64 -7.39
C SER A 802 -39.29 8.53 -8.62
N ARG A 803 -38.18 8.40 -9.36
CA ARG A 803 -37.92 9.19 -10.58
C ARG A 803 -38.90 8.86 -11.70
N MET A 804 -39.21 7.58 -11.90
CA MET A 804 -40.19 7.13 -12.91
C MET A 804 -41.61 7.60 -12.60
N ILE A 805 -42.01 7.58 -11.33
CA ILE A 805 -43.30 8.12 -10.89
C ILE A 805 -43.34 9.63 -11.15
N ARG A 806 -42.28 10.35 -10.76
CA ARG A 806 -42.19 11.81 -10.89
C ARG A 806 -42.26 12.28 -12.35
N GLN A 807 -41.63 11.54 -13.26
CA GLN A 807 -41.58 11.84 -14.70
C GLN A 807 -42.72 11.18 -15.49
N ASN A 808 -43.62 10.47 -14.81
CA ASN A 808 -44.72 9.73 -15.41
C ASN A 808 -44.29 8.75 -16.54
N VAL A 809 -43.18 8.03 -16.34
CA VAL A 809 -42.65 7.00 -17.27
C VAL A 809 -43.14 5.61 -16.86
N ASP A 810 -43.59 4.79 -17.82
CA ASP A 810 -44.09 3.45 -17.53
C ASP A 810 -43.00 2.49 -17.03
N PHE A 811 -43.39 1.57 -16.15
CA PHE A 811 -42.48 0.59 -15.57
C PHE A 811 -42.19 -0.53 -16.58
N PRO A 812 -40.91 -0.76 -16.95
CA PRO A 812 -40.56 -1.82 -17.88
C PRO A 812 -40.63 -3.20 -17.19
N PRO A 813 -40.62 -4.31 -17.97
CA PRO A 813 -40.81 -5.65 -17.45
C PRO A 813 -39.85 -6.04 -16.33
N SER A 814 -38.57 -5.66 -16.41
CA SER A 814 -37.58 -5.97 -15.36
C SER A 814 -37.94 -5.37 -14.00
N VAL A 815 -38.31 -4.09 -13.97
CA VAL A 815 -38.75 -3.39 -12.75
C VAL A 815 -40.06 -3.97 -12.24
N CYS A 816 -41.01 -4.29 -13.12
CA CYS A 816 -42.24 -5.00 -12.76
C CYS A 816 -41.94 -6.34 -12.06
N GLY A 817 -41.01 -7.13 -12.59
CA GLY A 817 -40.57 -8.39 -11.97
C GLY A 817 -39.96 -8.19 -10.59
N LEU A 818 -39.05 -7.22 -10.44
CA LEU A 818 -38.44 -6.87 -9.16
C LEU A 818 -39.49 -6.41 -8.14
N LEU A 819 -40.46 -5.58 -8.56
CA LEU A 819 -41.56 -5.14 -7.71
C LEU A 819 -42.45 -6.31 -7.29
N ILE A 820 -42.80 -7.24 -8.19
CA ILE A 820 -43.60 -8.44 -7.84
C ILE A 820 -42.87 -9.27 -6.78
N LEU A 821 -41.59 -9.61 -7.01
CA LEU A 821 -40.83 -10.45 -6.10
C LEU A 821 -40.68 -9.80 -4.72
N ASN A 822 -40.32 -8.52 -4.68
CA ASN A 822 -40.13 -7.79 -3.43
C ASN A 822 -41.44 -7.57 -2.67
N SER A 823 -42.54 -7.30 -3.38
CA SER A 823 -43.86 -7.14 -2.77
C SER A 823 -44.36 -8.45 -2.17
N ARG A 824 -44.12 -9.59 -2.83
CA ARG A 824 -44.45 -10.91 -2.27
C ARG A 824 -43.68 -11.17 -0.98
N ILE A 825 -42.38 -10.86 -0.93
CA ILE A 825 -41.57 -11.03 0.28
C ILE A 825 -42.14 -10.25 1.47
N CYS A 826 -42.49 -8.96 1.29
CA CYS A 826 -42.92 -8.14 2.42
C CYS A 826 -44.41 -8.31 2.79
N LEU A 827 -45.27 -8.69 1.84
CA LEU A 827 -46.72 -8.80 2.08
C LEU A 827 -47.19 -10.21 2.45
N LEU A 828 -46.54 -11.27 1.94
CA LEU A 828 -46.99 -12.66 2.15
C LEU A 828 -46.25 -13.40 3.29
N ALA A 829 -45.09 -12.89 3.73
CA ALA A 829 -44.35 -13.50 4.84
C ALA A 829 -45.03 -13.20 6.19
N ASP A 830 -44.97 -14.12 7.16
CA ASP A 830 -45.53 -13.90 8.50
C ASP A 830 -44.94 -12.63 9.16
N PRO A 831 -45.73 -11.87 9.94
CA PRO A 831 -45.27 -10.69 10.65
C PRO A 831 -44.36 -11.07 11.83
N ALA A 832 -43.09 -11.39 11.54
CA ALA A 832 -42.06 -11.59 12.55
C ALA A 832 -41.42 -10.24 12.97
N GLU A 833 -40.81 -10.20 14.16
CA GLU A 833 -39.90 -9.12 14.55
C GLU A 833 -38.66 -9.16 13.66
N ILE A 834 -38.49 -8.15 12.81
CA ILE A 834 -37.37 -8.03 11.89
C ILE A 834 -36.39 -7.00 12.47
N VAL A 835 -35.11 -7.38 12.62
CA VAL A 835 -34.05 -6.53 13.21
C VAL A 835 -32.89 -6.34 12.22
N GLY A 836 -32.15 -5.23 12.36
CA GLY A 836 -30.91 -5.00 11.63
C GLY A 836 -31.10 -4.74 10.12
N THR A 837 -30.23 -5.32 9.29
CA THR A 837 -30.25 -5.14 7.82
C THR A 837 -31.55 -5.59 7.17
N LYS A 838 -32.20 -6.64 7.71
CA LYS A 838 -33.50 -7.12 7.21
C LYS A 838 -34.61 -6.09 7.40
N LEU A 839 -34.56 -5.30 8.47
CA LEU A 839 -35.55 -4.24 8.75
C LEU A 839 -35.43 -3.12 7.72
N PHE A 840 -34.21 -2.69 7.40
CA PHE A 840 -33.98 -1.68 6.35
C PHE A 840 -34.47 -2.17 4.97
N CYS A 841 -34.17 -3.42 4.61
CA CYS A 841 -34.65 -3.99 3.35
C CYS A 841 -36.18 -4.02 3.30
N ASP A 842 -36.86 -4.41 4.39
CA ASP A 842 -38.32 -4.39 4.50
C ASP A 842 -38.88 -2.96 4.34
N GLN A 843 -38.26 -1.97 4.98
CA GLN A 843 -38.60 -0.55 4.84
C GLN A 843 -38.50 -0.06 3.39
N MET A 844 -37.42 -0.40 2.67
CA MET A 844 -37.25 0.02 1.27
C MET A 844 -38.27 -0.65 0.33
N ARG A 845 -38.61 -1.93 0.55
CA ARG A 845 -39.67 -2.61 -0.21
C ARG A 845 -41.03 -1.95 -0.01
N LEU A 846 -41.37 -1.66 1.24
CA LEU A 846 -42.61 -0.95 1.59
C LEU A 846 -42.59 0.48 1.04
N LEU A 847 -41.43 1.13 0.97
CA LEU A 847 -41.29 2.46 0.37
C LEU A 847 -41.60 2.45 -1.13
N CYS A 848 -41.19 1.43 -1.90
CA CYS A 848 -41.59 1.31 -3.30
C CYS A 848 -43.12 1.24 -3.45
N LEU A 849 -43.81 0.45 -2.61
CA LEU A 849 -45.26 0.32 -2.62
C LEU A 849 -45.97 1.59 -2.14
N ALA A 850 -45.45 2.23 -1.09
CA ALA A 850 -46.00 3.46 -0.54
C ALA A 850 -45.95 4.59 -1.58
N GLN A 851 -44.86 4.70 -2.35
CA GLN A 851 -44.74 5.71 -3.42
C GLN A 851 -45.80 5.54 -4.50
N LEU A 852 -46.11 4.29 -4.88
CA LEU A 852 -47.18 3.98 -5.85
C LEU A 852 -48.56 4.34 -5.28
N ALA A 853 -48.83 3.98 -4.02
CA ALA A 853 -50.10 4.27 -3.36
C ALA A 853 -50.32 5.78 -3.14
N ALA A 854 -49.25 6.50 -2.80
CA ALA A 854 -49.26 7.95 -2.59
C ALA A 854 -49.36 8.77 -3.89
N SER A 855 -49.32 8.11 -5.05
CA SER A 855 -49.34 8.73 -6.39
C SER A 855 -50.62 8.34 -7.14
N PRO A 856 -51.62 9.23 -7.24
CA PRO A 856 -52.93 8.90 -7.82
C PRO A 856 -52.86 8.27 -9.21
N ASP A 857 -51.97 8.78 -10.07
CA ASP A 857 -51.80 8.33 -11.46
C ASP A 857 -51.25 6.90 -11.56
N ARG A 858 -50.68 6.36 -10.48
CA ARG A 858 -50.11 5.00 -10.41
C ARG A 858 -50.98 4.02 -9.63
N TRP A 859 -52.18 4.43 -9.21
CA TRP A 859 -53.09 3.59 -8.45
C TRP A 859 -53.49 2.30 -9.19
N ASN A 860 -53.86 2.40 -10.47
CA ASN A 860 -54.23 1.23 -11.26
C ASN A 860 -53.07 0.25 -11.43
N PHE A 861 -51.85 0.77 -11.58
CA PHE A 861 -50.64 -0.04 -11.63
C PHE A 861 -50.41 -0.78 -10.31
N LEU A 862 -50.55 -0.10 -9.17
CA LEU A 862 -50.48 -0.74 -7.85
C LEU A 862 -51.50 -1.89 -7.71
N MET A 863 -52.74 -1.67 -8.13
CA MET A 863 -53.78 -2.71 -8.07
C MET A 863 -53.45 -3.90 -9.01
N GLY A 864 -52.90 -3.64 -10.20
CA GLY A 864 -52.36 -4.68 -11.07
C GLY A 864 -51.23 -5.47 -10.40
N LEU A 865 -50.27 -4.78 -9.77
CA LEU A 865 -49.15 -5.37 -9.03
C LEU A 865 -49.65 -6.26 -7.88
N LEU A 866 -50.62 -5.81 -7.08
CA LEU A 866 -51.20 -6.60 -5.99
C LEU A 866 -51.95 -7.84 -6.51
N THR A 867 -52.58 -7.76 -7.69
CA THR A 867 -53.20 -8.93 -8.36
C THR A 867 -52.14 -10.00 -8.65
N CYS A 868 -50.95 -9.59 -9.11
CA CYS A 868 -49.81 -10.49 -9.33
C CYS A 868 -49.27 -11.10 -8.03
N VAL A 869 -49.24 -10.33 -6.94
CA VAL A 869 -48.76 -10.80 -5.62
C VAL A 869 -49.63 -11.94 -5.10
N GLU A 870 -50.96 -11.85 -5.24
CA GLU A 870 -51.91 -12.86 -4.77
C GLU A 870 -51.89 -14.16 -5.59
N GLY A 871 -51.30 -14.14 -6.80
CA GLY A 871 -51.27 -15.31 -7.68
C GLY A 871 -52.61 -15.60 -8.37
N ASN A 872 -53.51 -14.62 -8.45
CA ASN A 872 -54.84 -14.72 -9.07
C ASN A 872 -54.79 -14.65 -10.62
N LEU A 873 -53.76 -15.24 -11.24
CA LEU A 873 -53.51 -15.24 -12.68
C LEU A 873 -53.65 -16.66 -13.25
N SER A 874 -53.83 -16.76 -14.57
CA SER A 874 -53.93 -18.07 -15.26
C SER A 874 -52.71 -18.94 -14.97
N SER A 875 -52.92 -20.24 -14.70
CA SER A 875 -51.86 -21.22 -14.40
C SER A 875 -50.81 -21.37 -15.50
N ASP A 876 -51.16 -20.94 -16.72
CA ASP A 876 -50.38 -21.19 -17.93
C ASP A 876 -49.46 -20.02 -18.31
N GLN A 877 -49.56 -18.87 -17.62
CA GLN A 877 -48.69 -17.71 -17.87
C GLN A 877 -47.30 -17.90 -17.25
N THR A 878 -46.25 -17.58 -18.01
CA THR A 878 -44.87 -17.57 -17.49
C THR A 878 -44.59 -16.29 -16.70
N PHE A 879 -43.56 -16.30 -15.85
CA PHE A 879 -43.17 -15.10 -15.10
C PHE A 879 -42.80 -13.92 -16.02
N SER A 880 -42.11 -14.20 -17.13
CA SER A 880 -41.80 -13.18 -18.15
C SER A 880 -43.05 -12.54 -18.77
N GLN A 881 -44.08 -13.35 -19.07
CA GLN A 881 -45.35 -12.86 -19.61
C GLN A 881 -46.12 -11.99 -18.61
N VAL A 882 -46.13 -12.34 -17.32
CA VAL A 882 -46.79 -11.54 -16.28
C VAL A 882 -46.09 -10.19 -16.10
N CYS A 883 -44.75 -10.17 -16.09
CA CYS A 883 -43.99 -8.92 -16.01
C CYS A 883 -44.29 -7.99 -17.19
N LEU A 884 -44.36 -8.55 -18.40
CA LEU A 884 -44.71 -7.81 -19.62
C LEU A 884 -46.16 -7.30 -19.57
N GLY A 885 -47.11 -8.12 -19.11
CA GLY A 885 -48.51 -7.74 -18.96
C GLY A 885 -48.70 -6.59 -17.96
N LEU A 886 -47.98 -6.61 -16.84
CA LEU A 886 -48.03 -5.54 -15.84
C LEU A 886 -47.46 -4.23 -16.41
N SER A 887 -46.37 -4.32 -17.16
CA SER A 887 -45.74 -3.18 -17.83
C SER A 887 -46.67 -2.49 -18.83
N LYS A 888 -47.47 -3.26 -19.58
CA LYS A 888 -48.41 -2.73 -20.58
C LYS A 888 -49.79 -2.34 -20.01
N GLY A 889 -50.08 -2.68 -18.76
CA GLY A 889 -51.40 -2.48 -18.17
C GLY A 889 -52.46 -3.49 -18.65
N ASP A 890 -52.05 -4.63 -19.21
CA ASP A 890 -52.93 -5.67 -19.76
C ASP A 890 -53.50 -6.62 -18.67
N ILE A 891 -53.16 -6.39 -17.41
CA ILE A 891 -53.58 -7.23 -16.28
C ILE A 891 -55.00 -6.86 -15.84
N SER A 892 -55.90 -7.84 -15.86
CA SER A 892 -57.25 -7.69 -15.33
C SER A 892 -57.21 -7.54 -13.81
N ILE A 893 -57.62 -6.36 -13.32
CA ILE A 893 -57.68 -6.07 -11.88
C ILE A 893 -58.80 -6.92 -11.24
N SER A 894 -58.42 -7.83 -10.34
CA SER A 894 -59.36 -8.69 -9.61
C SER A 894 -60.02 -7.94 -8.44
N ALA A 895 -61.27 -8.27 -8.14
CA ALA A 895 -61.94 -7.85 -6.89
C ALA A 895 -61.29 -8.46 -5.62
N GLY A 896 -60.42 -9.46 -5.77
CA GLY A 896 -59.73 -10.18 -4.70
C GLY A 896 -58.59 -9.43 -4.01
N ASN A 897 -58.10 -8.34 -4.60
CA ASN A 897 -56.89 -7.60 -4.14
C ASN A 897 -57.01 -6.94 -2.76
N GLN A 898 -58.15 -7.08 -2.09
CA GLN A 898 -58.44 -6.52 -0.77
C GLN A 898 -57.54 -7.10 0.32
N HIS A 899 -57.13 -8.37 0.18
CA HIS A 899 -56.26 -9.02 1.18
C HIS A 899 -54.85 -8.45 1.16
N SER A 900 -54.23 -8.32 -0.02
CA SER A 900 -52.89 -7.73 -0.14
C SER A 900 -52.87 -6.23 0.14
N LEU A 901 -53.96 -5.52 -0.19
CA LEU A 901 -54.10 -4.10 0.15
C LEU A 901 -54.21 -3.89 1.67
N LEU A 902 -54.93 -4.77 2.37
CA LEU A 902 -54.99 -4.76 3.84
C LEU A 902 -53.62 -5.09 4.45
N ALA A 903 -52.94 -6.11 3.93
CA ALA A 903 -51.59 -6.47 4.36
C ALA A 903 -50.61 -5.31 4.17
N LEU A 904 -50.67 -4.59 3.04
CA LEU A 904 -49.85 -3.40 2.81
C LEU A 904 -50.13 -2.33 3.87
N LEU A 905 -51.39 -2.03 4.16
CA LEU A 905 -51.78 -1.05 5.17
C LEU A 905 -51.22 -1.41 6.56
N GLU A 906 -51.42 -2.65 6.99
CA GLU A 906 -50.93 -3.13 8.30
C GLU A 906 -49.40 -3.09 8.39
N ARG A 907 -48.69 -3.42 7.29
CA ARG A 907 -47.22 -3.36 7.24
C ARG A 907 -46.68 -1.95 7.25
N LEU A 908 -47.32 -1.00 6.56
CA LEU A 908 -46.96 0.41 6.61
C LEU A 908 -47.08 0.96 8.03
N ILE A 909 -48.16 0.62 8.73
CA ILE A 909 -48.39 1.02 10.12
C ILE A 909 -47.31 0.40 11.03
N ALA A 910 -47.07 -0.90 10.93
CA ALA A 910 -46.13 -1.62 11.78
C ALA A 910 -44.65 -1.22 11.61
N ARG A 911 -44.30 -0.48 10.55
CA ARG A 911 -42.90 -0.11 10.24
C ARG A 911 -42.64 1.39 10.28
N MET A 912 -43.65 2.23 10.47
CA MET A 912 -43.47 3.68 10.37
C MET A 912 -42.49 4.25 11.40
N ASP A 913 -42.59 3.82 12.66
CA ASP A 913 -41.71 4.30 13.76
C ASP A 913 -40.24 3.92 13.57
N SER A 914 -39.96 2.94 12.72
CA SER A 914 -38.61 2.47 12.43
C SER A 914 -37.91 3.27 11.32
N LEU A 915 -38.63 4.11 10.58
CA LEU A 915 -38.07 4.95 9.51
C LEU A 915 -37.33 6.15 10.12
N SER A 916 -36.09 6.41 9.68
CA SER A 916 -35.33 7.60 10.09
C SER A 916 -35.62 8.84 9.22
N ASN A 917 -35.95 8.66 7.94
CA ASN A 917 -36.21 9.74 6.99
C ASN A 917 -37.67 10.25 7.07
N ARG A 918 -37.83 11.54 7.38
CA ARG A 918 -39.13 12.23 7.49
C ARG A 918 -39.99 12.15 6.21
N LEU A 919 -39.39 12.26 5.03
CA LEU A 919 -40.13 12.22 3.77
C LEU A 919 -40.65 10.80 3.48
N HIS A 920 -39.91 9.76 3.90
CA HIS A 920 -40.41 8.39 3.84
C HIS A 920 -41.60 8.18 4.78
N ARG A 921 -41.55 8.72 6.01
CA ARG A 921 -42.68 8.66 6.96
C ARG A 921 -43.93 9.36 6.42
N ARG A 922 -43.77 10.56 5.84
CA ARG A 922 -44.87 11.28 5.14
C ARG A 922 -45.46 10.45 4.00
N CYS A 923 -44.61 9.76 3.22
CA CYS A 923 -45.06 8.87 2.15
C CYS A 923 -45.86 7.67 2.67
N PHE A 924 -45.41 7.03 3.76
CA PHE A 924 -46.12 5.91 4.39
C PHE A 924 -47.48 6.35 4.94
N ALA A 925 -47.56 7.51 5.60
CA ALA A 925 -48.82 8.03 6.12
C ALA A 925 -49.84 8.30 5.00
N LEU A 926 -49.41 8.95 3.91
CA LEU A 926 -50.30 9.22 2.79
C LEU A 926 -50.75 7.94 2.08
N ALA A 927 -49.83 6.99 1.86
CA ALA A 927 -50.14 5.68 1.32
C ALA A 927 -51.16 4.91 2.19
N ALA A 928 -51.00 4.96 3.52
CA ALA A 928 -51.91 4.33 4.46
C ALA A 928 -53.34 4.90 4.36
N VAL A 929 -53.48 6.22 4.22
CA VAL A 929 -54.78 6.87 4.00
C VAL A 929 -55.42 6.44 2.68
N PHE A 930 -54.63 6.37 1.59
CA PHE A 930 -55.11 5.88 0.30
C PHE A 930 -55.57 4.42 0.36
N CYS A 931 -54.82 3.56 1.04
CA CYS A 931 -55.18 2.15 1.24
C CYS A 931 -56.48 2.04 2.05
N LEU A 932 -56.57 2.75 3.18
CA LEU A 932 -57.76 2.76 4.04
C LEU A 932 -59.02 3.20 3.29
N LYS A 933 -58.91 4.22 2.43
CA LYS A 933 -60.03 4.73 1.60
C LYS A 933 -60.54 3.70 0.59
N SER A 934 -59.64 2.87 0.07
CA SER A 934 -59.93 1.93 -1.02
C SER A 934 -60.30 0.52 -0.54
N LEU A 935 -60.17 0.25 0.77
CA LEU A 935 -60.55 -1.02 1.39
C LEU A 935 -62.06 -1.10 1.65
N THR A 936 -62.64 -2.30 1.50
CA THR A 936 -64.05 -2.53 1.83
C THR A 936 -64.30 -2.33 3.33
N PRO A 937 -65.34 -1.57 3.72
CA PRO A 937 -65.61 -1.26 5.13
C PRO A 937 -65.77 -2.53 5.99
N SER A 938 -65.01 -2.66 7.08
CA SER A 938 -65.10 -3.78 8.03
C SER A 938 -64.91 -3.30 9.48
N GLU A 939 -65.42 -4.05 10.47
CA GLU A 939 -65.23 -3.67 11.88
C GLU A 939 -63.76 -3.60 12.28
N HIS A 940 -62.92 -4.52 11.77
CA HIS A 940 -61.47 -4.53 11.97
C HIS A 940 -60.82 -3.22 11.52
N LEU A 941 -61.17 -2.76 10.31
CA LEU A 941 -60.63 -1.53 9.75
C LEU A 941 -60.98 -0.29 10.58
N PHE A 942 -62.23 -0.20 11.06
CA PHE A 942 -62.66 0.98 11.82
C PHE A 942 -62.22 0.97 13.28
N LYS A 943 -62.17 -0.20 13.95
CA LYS A 943 -61.81 -0.29 15.37
C LYS A 943 -60.32 -0.41 15.63
N GLU A 944 -59.57 -1.12 14.77
CA GLU A 944 -58.17 -1.46 15.06
C GLU A 944 -57.17 -0.70 14.18
N VAL A 945 -57.55 -0.36 12.94
CA VAL A 945 -56.61 0.21 11.94
C VAL A 945 -56.76 1.73 11.79
N SER A 946 -57.99 2.25 11.85
CA SER A 946 -58.29 3.68 11.59
C SER A 946 -57.62 4.64 12.59
N GLU A 947 -57.60 4.30 13.88
CA GLU A 947 -56.93 5.10 14.91
C GLU A 947 -55.42 5.18 14.65
N SER A 948 -54.78 4.05 14.32
CA SER A 948 -53.36 4.04 13.95
C SER A 948 -53.09 4.92 12.75
N VAL A 949 -53.87 4.81 11.66
CA VAL A 949 -53.69 5.66 10.47
C VAL A 949 -53.81 7.16 10.80
N ILE A 950 -54.77 7.55 11.63
CA ILE A 950 -54.90 8.97 12.03
C ILE A 950 -53.76 9.41 12.95
N SER A 951 -53.34 8.57 13.90
CA SER A 951 -52.18 8.83 14.76
C SER A 951 -50.90 9.05 13.93
N LEU A 952 -50.71 8.23 12.89
CA LEU A 952 -49.62 8.38 11.92
C LEU A 952 -49.69 9.72 11.17
N CYS A 953 -50.88 10.13 10.72
CA CYS A 953 -51.07 11.44 10.09
C CYS A 953 -50.77 12.60 11.04
N VAL A 954 -51.16 12.49 12.31
CA VAL A 954 -50.82 13.48 13.35
C VAL A 954 -49.31 13.57 13.49
N GLN A 955 -48.61 12.44 13.66
CA GLN A 955 -47.15 12.40 13.82
C GLN A 955 -46.43 13.14 12.69
N VAL A 956 -46.74 12.86 11.42
CA VAL A 956 -46.07 13.51 10.28
C VAL A 956 -46.45 14.98 10.08
N LEU A 957 -47.62 15.42 10.58
CA LEU A 957 -48.04 16.83 10.58
C LEU A 957 -47.37 17.65 11.71
N PHE A 958 -46.90 16.98 12.76
CA PHE A 958 -46.15 17.60 13.87
C PHE A 958 -44.64 17.68 13.62
N GLU A 959 -44.11 17.00 12.61
CA GLU A 959 -42.70 17.13 12.21
C GLU A 959 -42.42 18.53 11.63
N THR A 960 -41.70 19.37 12.40
CA THR A 960 -41.29 20.71 11.99
C THR A 960 -40.18 20.68 10.92
N ASP A 961 -40.17 21.68 10.03
CA ASP A 961 -39.06 21.91 9.08
C ASP A 961 -37.87 22.61 9.74
N GLU A 962 -37.48 22.16 10.94
CA GLU A 962 -36.27 22.68 11.59
C GLU A 962 -35.03 22.03 10.95
N ASN A 963 -34.21 22.89 10.31
CA ASN A 963 -32.98 22.63 9.57
C ASN A 963 -33.11 22.17 8.11
N PRO A 964 -33.26 23.12 7.16
CA PRO A 964 -32.87 22.92 5.76
C PRO A 964 -31.33 22.84 5.57
N MET A 965 -30.53 22.68 6.62
CA MET A 965 -29.06 22.78 6.56
C MET A 965 -28.29 21.45 6.61
N ASN A 966 -28.98 20.30 6.72
CA ASN A 966 -28.34 18.98 6.54
C ASN A 966 -28.52 18.41 5.13
N PHE A 967 -28.67 19.27 4.10
CA PHE A 967 -28.64 18.89 2.68
C PHE A 967 -27.21 18.61 2.16
N ASN A 968 -26.29 18.15 3.02
CA ASN A 968 -24.92 17.83 2.58
C ASN A 968 -24.79 16.46 1.90
N GLU A 969 -25.88 15.70 1.77
CA GLU A 969 -26.01 14.65 0.76
C GLU A 969 -27.36 14.85 0.07
N ALA A 970 -27.35 15.40 -1.15
CA ALA A 970 -28.54 15.45 -1.99
C ALA A 970 -28.95 14.01 -2.33
N ASP A 971 -29.85 13.43 -1.53
CA ASP A 971 -30.43 12.11 -1.77
C ASP A 971 -31.12 12.13 -3.15
N SER A 972 -30.80 11.16 -3.99
CA SER A 972 -31.31 11.01 -5.35
C SER A 972 -32.82 10.77 -5.41
N TRP A 973 -33.38 10.28 -4.29
CA TRP A 973 -34.80 10.02 -4.11
C TRP A 973 -35.60 11.33 -4.07
N VAL A 974 -36.66 11.38 -4.87
CA VAL A 974 -37.57 12.54 -4.96
C VAL A 974 -38.94 12.14 -4.43
N ALA A 975 -39.45 12.87 -3.45
CA ALA A 975 -40.78 12.59 -2.93
C ALA A 975 -41.85 12.78 -4.03
N PRO A 976 -42.91 11.94 -4.05
CA PRO A 976 -44.12 12.19 -4.83
C PRO A 976 -44.59 13.65 -4.73
N SER A 977 -45.18 14.18 -5.82
CA SER A 977 -45.68 15.56 -5.88
C SER A 977 -46.64 15.91 -4.75
N THR A 978 -47.39 14.93 -4.25
CA THR A 978 -48.34 15.04 -3.14
C THR A 978 -47.68 15.30 -1.77
N LEU A 979 -46.34 15.22 -1.68
CA LEU A 979 -45.55 15.28 -0.45
C LEU A 979 -44.46 16.37 -0.44
N ALA A 980 -44.28 17.10 -1.56
CA ALA A 980 -43.12 17.97 -1.77
C ALA A 980 -43.10 19.20 -0.84
N ASP A 981 -44.27 19.66 -0.37
CA ASP A 981 -44.44 20.79 0.54
C ASP A 981 -45.42 20.40 1.67
N PRO A 982 -45.16 20.73 2.95
CA PRO A 982 -46.14 20.61 4.04
C PRO A 982 -47.55 21.09 3.69
N VAL A 983 -47.68 22.16 2.91
CA VAL A 983 -48.98 22.70 2.43
C VAL A 983 -49.68 21.71 1.51
N GLN A 984 -48.93 21.08 0.58
CA GLN A 984 -49.46 20.08 -0.34
C GLN A 984 -49.81 18.76 0.36
N LEU A 985 -49.00 18.34 1.34
CA LEU A 985 -49.31 17.19 2.19
C LEU A 985 -50.63 17.41 2.93
N ARG A 986 -50.79 18.58 3.56
CA ARG A 986 -52.02 18.95 4.27
C ARG A 986 -53.23 18.99 3.34
N ALA A 987 -53.12 19.62 2.17
CA ALA A 987 -54.19 19.65 1.17
C ALA A 987 -54.58 18.25 0.69
N SER A 988 -53.59 17.37 0.47
CA SER A 988 -53.81 15.98 0.07
C SER A 988 -54.55 15.19 1.15
N LEU A 989 -54.15 15.32 2.42
CA LEU A 989 -54.83 14.68 3.55
C LEU A 989 -56.27 15.16 3.70
N ILE A 990 -56.54 16.46 3.57
CA ILE A 990 -57.91 17.02 3.60
C ILE A 990 -58.76 16.42 2.48
N SER A 991 -58.24 16.41 1.26
CA SER A 991 -58.95 15.88 0.08
C SER A 991 -59.30 14.41 0.23
N LEU A 992 -58.37 13.62 0.78
CA LEU A 992 -58.54 12.17 0.89
C LEU A 992 -59.46 11.78 2.04
N LEU A 993 -59.33 12.44 3.18
CA LEU A 993 -60.07 12.13 4.40
C LEU A 993 -61.44 12.80 4.44
N GLY A 994 -61.70 13.84 3.63
CA GLY A 994 -62.96 14.57 3.57
C GLY A 994 -64.21 13.67 3.43
N ASN A 995 -64.08 12.54 2.72
CA ASN A 995 -65.18 11.59 2.52
C ASN A 995 -65.33 10.55 3.65
N LEU A 996 -64.40 10.53 4.61
CA LEU A 996 -64.31 9.57 5.72
C LEU A 996 -64.48 10.24 7.10
N VAL A 997 -64.54 11.58 7.16
CA VAL A 997 -64.58 12.38 8.40
C VAL A 997 -65.65 11.90 9.39
N ASP A 998 -66.89 11.72 8.95
CA ASP A 998 -68.01 11.32 9.82
C ASP A 998 -67.83 9.90 10.39
N LYS A 999 -67.17 9.02 9.64
CA LYS A 999 -66.90 7.64 10.07
C LYS A 999 -65.67 7.54 10.95
N LEU A 1000 -64.64 8.33 10.69
CA LEU A 1000 -63.40 8.34 11.47
C LEU A 1000 -63.60 9.04 12.82
N SER A 1001 -64.32 10.16 12.87
CA SER A 1001 -64.65 10.87 14.11
C SER A 1001 -65.42 10.03 15.13
N ALA A 1002 -66.17 9.02 14.68
CA ALA A 1002 -66.93 8.11 15.53
C ALA A 1002 -66.11 6.93 16.08
N ASN A 1003 -64.93 6.64 15.50
CA ASN A 1003 -64.16 5.43 15.79
C ASN A 1003 -62.70 5.69 16.22
N VAL A 1004 -62.24 6.94 16.19
CA VAL A 1004 -60.89 7.35 16.63
C VAL A 1004 -60.98 8.02 18.01
N ASP A 1005 -59.99 7.80 18.87
CA ASP A 1005 -59.90 8.47 20.17
C ASP A 1005 -60.12 10.01 20.02
N PRO A 1006 -61.05 10.61 20.79
CA PRO A 1006 -61.36 12.03 20.70
C PRO A 1006 -60.15 12.97 20.85
N VAL A 1007 -59.14 12.57 21.62
CA VAL A 1007 -57.90 13.33 21.82
C VAL A 1007 -57.05 13.32 20.55
N VAL A 1008 -56.80 12.14 19.98
CA VAL A 1008 -56.03 11.99 18.73
C VAL A 1008 -56.75 12.71 17.58
N TRP A 1009 -58.08 12.56 17.50
CA TRP A 1009 -58.91 13.26 16.52
C TRP A 1009 -58.85 14.78 16.69
N SER A 1010 -58.87 15.30 17.92
CA SER A 1010 -58.76 16.74 18.19
C SER A 1010 -57.40 17.33 17.75
N GLN A 1011 -56.31 16.60 17.98
CA GLN A 1011 -54.96 16.97 17.56
C GLN A 1011 -54.84 16.99 16.03
N PHE A 1012 -55.44 16.00 15.38
CA PHE A 1012 -55.51 15.92 13.92
C PHE A 1012 -56.27 17.11 13.33
N VAL A 1013 -57.47 17.40 13.84
CA VAL A 1013 -58.29 18.54 13.40
C VAL A 1013 -57.54 19.86 13.60
N GLN A 1014 -56.88 20.05 14.75
CA GLN A 1014 -56.12 21.27 15.06
C GLN A 1014 -55.02 21.57 14.05
N LYS A 1015 -54.33 20.55 13.53
CA LYS A 1015 -53.22 20.72 12.58
C LYS A 1015 -53.66 20.81 11.12
N ILE A 1016 -54.80 20.20 10.81
CA ILE A 1016 -55.36 20.21 9.46
C ILE A 1016 -56.28 21.43 9.19
N SER A 1017 -56.76 22.09 10.26
CA SER A 1017 -57.40 23.42 10.26
C SER A 1017 -56.39 24.56 10.23
#